data_AF-A0ABD5WUT3-F1
#
_entry.id   AF-A0ABD5WUT3-F1
#
_cell.length_a   1.000
_cell.length_b   1.000
_cell.length_c   1.000
_cell.angle_alpha   90.00
_cell.angle_beta   90.00
_cell.angle_gamma   90.00
#
_symmetry.space_group_name_H-M   'P 1'
#
loop_
_entity.id
_entity.type
_entity.pdbx_description
1 polymer ?
#
loop_
_entity_poly.entity_id
_entity_poly.type
_entity_poly.pdbx_seq_one_letter_code
_entity_poly.pdbx_strand_id
1 'polypeptide(L)'
;MGRGSGERRRSTVVILAALLVAAAFVPAASAATGAASSSSGVALQQDGDSVNTTTVSSPDHTYESLSRTAAHPNGAPPSIRPSGSYAEYAIKHLPTGLFYFDGFEQYAGRGTKIERTSFEFWSKRPYQTASNPIPDKTVTLHTVIWKKKTVTVTENNQTRQEPIATNITETKHTLTLGPGYTTHDIELPKKWDSSYRLTVFVASESDTARWQYTYNPSKTAKVVPAQSSGARTLYIAALFGVAALAAGVSLKGSRGLLKKAGAGPDISLLVWGLLVVPGAFVVFFVLGWDWTIQQLVTAPWLFPIMLGCVVGFMATVWFGDYTFTDLFVRLKLDDNIPDYAPMDVPNETAPTGRGVVDVEVREISTLTDGGVTATGKAGQMQAVVDSFKQSMSSGGASSRSERYERTPGTTQELSLADIPGVISADVVPRKMTRYEDGSIGPIRSGISAFLARAKGAATKLKTDGNPHNRIGVDKGPYENLYFVDPEYEQVIDHKPESWTFNFPKLLEKRVDEDDVASWVVNWKAVIGGPLALATGWVFGSLTLDNGPLGAVLIALALTWMYVVEPRESWAYTELSPIHYDRVVEVVMSHASALSEVSSLEDSWNGWVNSETKRRAERRRLADAKSKTQSEAINEEFLASESNEEEDFNADSRSRDVHQDDGRGGRR
;
A
#
# COMPACT_ATOMS: atom_id res chain seq x y z
N MET A 1 3.57 -40.87 27.79
CA MET A 1 3.12 -39.79 26.88
C MET A 1 3.54 -38.46 27.48
N GLY A 2 4.45 -37.71 26.84
CA GLY A 2 4.93 -36.44 27.43
C GLY A 2 6.24 -35.95 26.83
N ARG A 3 6.23 -35.55 25.56
CA ARG A 3 7.29 -34.71 24.96
C ARG A 3 6.77 -34.12 23.64
N GLY A 4 6.40 -32.85 23.65
CA GLY A 4 5.85 -32.20 22.45
C GLY A 4 5.54 -30.70 22.55
N SER A 5 6.11 -29.95 23.52
CA SER A 5 5.84 -28.51 23.65
C SER A 5 7.02 -27.59 23.27
N GLY A 6 8.11 -28.14 22.75
CA GLY A 6 9.36 -27.40 22.50
C GLY A 6 9.43 -26.55 21.22
N GLU A 7 8.62 -26.85 20.19
CA GLU A 7 8.81 -26.22 18.87
C GLU A 7 8.00 -24.95 18.62
N ARG A 8 6.98 -24.65 19.43
CA ARG A 8 6.09 -23.49 19.21
C ARG A 8 6.77 -22.12 19.42
N ARG A 9 7.98 -22.06 19.99
CA ARG A 9 8.69 -20.79 20.28
C ARG A 9 9.63 -20.29 19.19
N ARG A 10 9.98 -21.11 18.19
CA ARG A 10 11.05 -20.76 17.22
C ARG A 10 10.62 -19.77 16.13
N SER A 11 9.32 -19.65 15.84
CA SER A 11 8.82 -18.83 14.73
C SER A 11 8.52 -17.37 15.12
N THR A 12 8.21 -17.09 16.38
CA THR A 12 7.98 -15.71 16.87
C THR A 12 9.28 -14.92 17.05
N VAL A 13 10.39 -15.63 17.29
CA VAL A 13 11.75 -15.06 17.31
C VAL A 13 12.09 -14.44 15.95
N VAL A 14 11.50 -14.88 14.84
CA VAL A 14 11.85 -14.41 13.49
C VAL A 14 11.36 -12.97 13.21
N ILE A 15 10.27 -12.50 13.81
CA ILE A 15 9.76 -11.12 13.61
C ILE A 15 10.54 -10.14 14.49
N LEU A 16 10.80 -10.51 15.75
CA LEU A 16 11.68 -9.74 16.63
C LEU A 16 13.11 -9.75 16.07
N ALA A 17 13.56 -10.86 15.48
CA ALA A 17 14.82 -10.96 14.76
C ALA A 17 14.80 -10.20 13.44
N ALA A 18 13.68 -10.04 12.72
CA ALA A 18 13.62 -9.17 11.54
C ALA A 18 13.78 -7.70 11.92
N LEU A 19 13.18 -7.28 13.05
CA LEU A 19 13.37 -5.94 13.64
C LEU A 19 14.78 -5.76 14.23
N LEU A 20 15.34 -6.79 14.89
CA LEU A 20 16.72 -6.80 15.41
C LEU A 20 17.79 -6.96 14.32
N VAL A 21 17.49 -7.62 13.20
CA VAL A 21 18.38 -7.75 12.04
C VAL A 21 18.34 -6.45 11.24
N ALA A 22 17.17 -5.82 11.05
CA ALA A 22 17.10 -4.46 10.54
C ALA A 22 17.89 -3.48 11.43
N ALA A 23 17.89 -3.69 12.76
CA ALA A 23 18.72 -2.94 13.71
C ALA A 23 20.22 -3.30 13.66
N ALA A 24 20.58 -4.57 13.42
CA ALA A 24 21.96 -5.03 13.29
C ALA A 24 22.58 -4.69 11.92
N PHE A 25 21.75 -4.32 10.93
CA PHE A 25 22.20 -3.68 9.69
C PHE A 25 22.33 -2.15 9.80
N VAL A 26 21.92 -1.52 10.92
CA VAL A 26 22.23 -0.10 11.19
C VAL A 26 23.74 0.14 11.22
N PRO A 27 24.56 -0.71 11.89
CA PRO A 27 26.02 -0.69 11.76
C PRO A 27 26.53 -0.87 10.33
N ALA A 28 25.82 -1.56 9.45
CA ALA A 28 26.30 -1.85 8.09
C ALA A 28 25.91 -0.75 7.08
N ALA A 29 24.77 -0.08 7.26
CA ALA A 29 24.46 1.15 6.54
C ALA A 29 25.33 2.32 7.08
N SER A 30 25.61 2.34 8.39
CA SER A 30 26.59 3.24 9.00
C SER A 30 28.05 2.82 8.77
N ALA A 31 28.33 1.59 8.33
CA ALA A 31 29.63 1.13 7.83
C ALA A 31 29.73 1.11 6.30
N ALA A 32 28.65 1.32 5.55
CA ALA A 32 28.71 1.67 4.12
C ALA A 32 28.86 3.18 3.96
N THR A 33 28.16 3.97 4.81
CA THR A 33 28.59 5.35 5.06
C THR A 33 29.92 5.37 5.79
N GLY A 34 30.21 4.44 6.70
CA GLY A 34 31.48 4.32 7.42
C GLY A 34 32.64 3.75 6.61
N ALA A 35 32.40 3.09 5.47
CA ALA A 35 33.41 2.67 4.50
C ALA A 35 33.64 3.76 3.44
N ALA A 36 32.63 4.61 3.21
CA ALA A 36 32.82 5.91 2.57
C ALA A 36 33.38 6.98 3.53
N SER A 37 33.31 6.76 4.85
CA SER A 37 33.85 7.63 5.92
C SER A 37 35.11 7.05 6.57
N SER A 38 35.52 5.83 6.19
CA SER A 38 36.83 5.27 6.46
C SER A 38 37.72 5.46 5.23
N SER A 39 37.63 6.64 4.61
CA SER A 39 38.88 7.35 4.49
C SER A 39 39.29 7.69 5.93
N SER A 40 40.16 6.86 6.51
CA SER A 40 41.34 7.42 7.16
C SER A 40 41.66 8.71 6.44
N GLY A 41 41.83 9.81 7.18
CA GLY A 41 42.42 11.00 6.61
C GLY A 41 43.72 10.58 5.92
N VAL A 42 43.63 10.26 4.63
CA VAL A 42 44.62 10.69 3.67
C VAL A 42 44.41 12.18 3.71
N ALA A 43 45.08 12.78 4.70
CA ALA A 43 45.62 14.09 4.57
C ALA A 43 46.30 14.10 3.20
N LEU A 44 45.56 14.54 2.19
CA LEU A 44 46.14 15.51 1.29
C LEU A 44 46.57 16.61 2.24
N GLN A 45 47.85 16.56 2.56
CA GLN A 45 48.58 17.54 3.31
C GLN A 45 48.47 18.85 2.51
N GLN A 46 47.35 19.53 2.68
CA GLN A 46 47.28 20.96 2.46
C GLN A 46 47.84 21.54 3.75
N ASP A 47 49.08 21.98 3.63
CA ASP A 47 49.89 22.55 4.69
C ASP A 47 49.09 23.56 5.53
N GLY A 48 49.11 23.32 6.84
CA GLY A 48 48.95 24.28 7.93
C GLY A 48 47.82 25.31 7.82
N ASP A 49 46.62 24.97 8.31
CA ASP A 49 45.71 26.00 8.81
C ASP A 49 44.84 25.45 9.94
N SER A 50 45.00 26.02 11.15
CA SER A 50 44.28 25.61 12.35
C SER A 50 43.34 26.73 12.79
N VAL A 51 42.05 26.42 12.96
CA VAL A 51 41.04 27.38 13.43
C VAL A 51 40.79 27.15 14.92
N ASN A 52 41.26 28.08 15.75
CA ASN A 52 40.95 28.06 17.19
C ASN A 52 39.68 28.88 17.46
N THR A 53 38.68 28.25 18.07
CA THR A 53 37.36 28.87 18.33
C THR A 53 37.11 29.02 19.84
N THR A 54 36.77 30.23 20.28
CA THR A 54 36.41 30.54 21.67
C THR A 54 35.06 31.27 21.72
N THR A 55 34.10 30.75 22.48
CA THR A 55 32.78 31.39 22.65
C THR A 55 32.71 32.14 23.98
N VAL A 56 32.29 33.41 23.95
CA VAL A 56 32.19 34.27 25.13
C VAL A 56 30.85 35.01 25.12
N SER A 57 30.14 35.04 26.24
CA SER A 57 28.97 35.92 26.41
C SER A 57 29.46 37.28 26.90
N SER A 58 29.64 38.25 26.01
CA SER A 58 30.09 39.61 26.37
C SER A 58 28.93 40.62 26.33
N PRO A 59 28.67 41.37 27.42
CA PRO A 59 27.67 42.44 27.45
C PRO A 59 28.12 43.76 26.80
N ASP A 60 29.37 43.88 26.33
CA ASP A 60 29.97 45.16 25.94
C ASP A 60 29.57 45.66 24.53
N HIS A 61 28.77 44.91 23.78
CA HIS A 61 28.35 45.30 22.43
C HIS A 61 27.06 46.13 22.43
N THR A 62 27.14 47.37 21.95
CA THR A 62 25.97 48.24 21.78
C THR A 62 25.25 47.97 20.45
N TYR A 63 23.96 48.31 20.37
CA TYR A 63 23.20 48.20 19.11
C TYR A 63 23.86 48.99 17.97
N GLU A 64 24.40 50.18 18.29
CA GLU A 64 25.04 51.02 17.29
C GLU A 64 26.30 50.39 16.72
N SER A 65 27.13 49.75 17.56
CA SER A 65 28.31 49.03 17.05
C SER A 65 27.89 47.85 16.17
N LEU A 66 26.91 47.05 16.58
CA LEU A 66 26.49 45.86 15.86
C LEU A 66 25.67 46.14 14.58
N SER A 67 25.07 47.32 14.48
CA SER A 67 24.24 47.71 13.33
C SER A 67 25.03 48.30 12.16
N ARG A 68 26.28 48.72 12.38
CA ARG A 68 27.15 49.27 11.35
C ARG A 68 27.60 48.18 10.36
N THR A 69 27.65 48.54 9.09
CA THR A 69 28.23 47.71 8.01
C THR A 69 29.29 48.54 7.31
N ALA A 70 30.47 47.96 7.05
CA ALA A 70 31.54 48.67 6.35
C ALA A 70 31.21 48.86 4.86
N ALA A 71 31.79 49.90 4.25
CA ALA A 71 31.69 50.13 2.82
C ALA A 71 32.42 49.04 2.02
N HIS A 72 31.94 48.75 0.82
CA HIS A 72 32.60 47.83 -0.11
C HIS A 72 33.14 48.60 -1.32
N PRO A 73 34.14 48.06 -2.04
CA PRO A 73 34.64 48.68 -3.26
C PRO A 73 33.55 48.79 -4.33
N ASN A 74 33.58 49.87 -5.14
CA ASN A 74 32.65 50.05 -6.25
C ASN A 74 32.81 48.92 -7.28
N GLY A 75 31.69 48.32 -7.70
CA GLY A 75 31.68 47.22 -8.68
C GLY A 75 32.03 45.83 -8.12
N ALA A 76 32.46 45.73 -6.85
CA ALA A 76 32.68 44.45 -6.18
C ALA A 76 31.36 43.89 -5.59
N PRO A 77 31.21 42.55 -5.47
CA PRO A 77 30.10 41.94 -4.75
C PRO A 77 29.93 42.52 -3.32
N PRO A 78 28.68 42.63 -2.80
CA PRO A 78 28.41 43.28 -1.52
C PRO A 78 29.09 42.65 -0.29
N SER A 79 29.61 41.43 -0.38
CA SER A 79 30.38 40.81 0.71
C SER A 79 31.89 41.06 0.62
N ILE A 80 32.43 41.71 -0.41
CA ILE A 80 33.88 41.98 -0.46
C ILE A 80 34.21 43.23 0.37
N ARG A 81 35.26 43.15 1.19
CA ARG A 81 35.81 44.27 1.96
C ARG A 81 37.32 44.38 1.73
N PRO A 82 37.86 45.61 1.56
CA PRO A 82 39.29 45.81 1.45
C PRO A 82 39.98 45.57 2.78
N SER A 83 41.18 45.00 2.72
CA SER A 83 42.10 44.79 3.85
C SER A 83 43.49 45.31 3.47
N GLY A 84 43.81 46.53 3.90
CA GLY A 84 45.04 47.21 3.48
C GLY A 84 45.06 47.48 1.96
N SER A 85 46.25 47.59 1.38
CA SER A 85 46.41 48.04 -0.01
C SER A 85 46.17 46.97 -1.08
N TYR A 86 46.36 45.68 -0.75
CA TYR A 86 46.34 44.59 -1.74
C TYR A 86 45.69 43.29 -1.23
N ALA A 87 44.91 43.34 -0.16
CA ALA A 87 44.15 42.18 0.29
C ALA A 87 42.65 42.48 0.37
N GLU A 88 41.87 41.43 0.24
CA GLU A 88 40.41 41.48 0.28
C GLU A 88 39.89 40.34 1.13
N TYR A 89 38.81 40.61 1.86
CA TYR A 89 38.04 39.62 2.60
C TYR A 89 36.65 39.53 2.02
N ALA A 90 36.10 38.33 1.95
CA ALA A 90 34.73 38.10 1.56
C ALA A 90 34.06 37.06 2.42
N ILE A 91 32.75 37.20 2.57
CA ILE A 91 31.91 36.15 3.12
C ILE A 91 31.15 35.52 1.96
N LYS A 92 31.29 34.21 1.83
CA LYS A 92 30.44 33.43 0.95
C LYS A 92 29.56 32.53 1.80
N HIS A 93 28.36 32.28 1.32
CA HIS A 93 27.43 31.39 1.98
C HIS A 93 26.96 30.34 0.98
N LEU A 94 26.64 29.16 1.50
CA LEU A 94 26.01 28.12 0.72
C LEU A 94 24.49 28.20 0.94
N PRO A 95 23.68 28.51 -0.09
CA PRO A 95 22.23 28.59 0.07
C PRO A 95 21.64 27.26 0.55
N THR A 96 20.46 27.29 1.17
CA THR A 96 19.72 26.05 1.42
C THR A 96 18.98 25.63 0.17
N GLY A 97 19.02 24.34 -0.14
CA GLY A 97 18.34 23.77 -1.29
C GLY A 97 19.00 22.48 -1.75
N LEU A 98 18.21 21.63 -2.40
CA LEU A 98 18.63 20.30 -2.85
C LEU A 98 19.80 20.35 -3.86
N PHE A 99 19.97 21.51 -4.53
CA PHE A 99 20.92 21.71 -5.62
C PHE A 99 22.11 22.62 -5.24
N TYR A 100 22.25 23.03 -3.98
CA TYR A 100 23.38 23.85 -3.52
C TYR A 100 24.33 23.00 -2.67
N PHE A 101 25.57 22.89 -3.12
CA PHE A 101 26.59 22.01 -2.56
C PHE A 101 27.94 22.71 -2.41
N ASP A 102 28.82 22.18 -1.56
CA ASP A 102 30.16 22.72 -1.33
C ASP A 102 30.88 22.94 -2.67
N GLY A 103 31.50 24.11 -2.84
CA GLY A 103 32.03 24.63 -4.11
C GLY A 103 31.07 25.55 -4.88
N PHE A 104 29.80 25.66 -4.46
CA PHE A 104 28.80 26.59 -5.01
C PHE A 104 28.52 27.75 -4.06
N GLU A 105 29.47 28.06 -3.19
CA GLU A 105 29.37 29.18 -2.27
C GLU A 105 29.21 30.48 -3.08
N GLN A 106 28.15 31.21 -2.79
CA GLN A 106 27.86 32.48 -3.43
C GLN A 106 28.31 33.61 -2.52
N TYR A 107 28.87 34.66 -3.11
CA TYR A 107 29.15 35.89 -2.38
C TYR A 107 27.86 36.41 -1.72
N ALA A 108 27.90 36.62 -0.40
CA ALA A 108 26.72 37.06 0.33
C ALA A 108 26.29 38.48 -0.10
N GLY A 109 25.09 38.59 -0.65
CA GLY A 109 24.48 39.85 -1.03
C GLY A 109 24.00 40.68 0.17
N ARG A 110 23.63 41.93 -0.10
CA ARG A 110 23.02 42.80 0.91
C ARG A 110 21.65 42.24 1.29
N GLY A 111 21.45 41.93 2.56
CA GLY A 111 20.20 41.33 3.05
C GLY A 111 20.11 39.81 2.89
N THR A 112 21.17 39.15 2.42
CA THR A 112 21.25 37.68 2.37
C THR A 112 20.93 37.05 3.73
N LYS A 113 20.16 35.97 3.67
CA LYS A 113 19.88 35.10 4.81
C LYS A 113 20.91 33.96 4.83
N ILE A 114 21.64 33.84 5.93
CA ILE A 114 22.50 32.69 6.20
C ILE A 114 21.63 31.66 6.92
N GLU A 115 21.27 30.62 6.18
CA GLU A 115 20.32 29.59 6.61
C GLU A 115 21.01 28.27 7.01
N ARG A 116 22.33 28.21 6.87
CA ARG A 116 23.18 27.10 7.34
C ARG A 116 23.91 27.50 8.61
N THR A 117 24.39 26.52 9.36
CA THR A 117 25.18 26.73 10.58
C THR A 117 26.66 26.99 10.29
N SER A 118 27.03 27.28 9.04
CA SER A 118 28.38 27.67 8.66
C SER A 118 28.35 28.62 7.47
N PHE A 119 29.42 29.37 7.30
CA PHE A 119 29.71 30.16 6.09
C PHE A 119 31.21 30.10 5.80
N GLU A 120 31.58 30.33 4.54
CA GLU A 120 32.98 30.37 4.12
C GLU A 120 33.51 31.81 4.28
N PHE A 121 34.57 31.95 5.07
CA PHE A 121 35.41 33.14 5.10
C PHE A 121 36.49 33.01 4.03
N TRP A 122 36.41 33.84 3.00
CA TRP A 122 37.33 33.84 1.88
C TRP A 122 38.26 35.04 1.98
N SER A 123 39.55 34.82 1.71
CA SER A 123 40.54 35.89 1.65
C SER A 123 41.36 35.80 0.37
N LYS A 124 41.73 36.97 -0.14
CA LYS A 124 42.67 37.12 -1.24
C LYS A 124 43.81 38.01 -0.76
N ARG A 125 45.02 37.50 -0.76
CA ARG A 125 46.27 38.20 -0.46
C ARG A 125 47.21 38.10 -1.66
N PRO A 126 48.20 39.01 -1.81
CA PRO A 126 49.14 38.91 -2.91
C PRO A 126 49.88 37.57 -2.87
N TYR A 127 50.21 37.04 -4.06
CA TYR A 127 50.98 35.82 -4.16
C TYR A 127 52.42 36.06 -3.72
N GLN A 128 52.98 35.09 -3.02
CA GLN A 128 54.40 35.08 -2.69
C GLN A 128 55.23 34.90 -3.97
N THR A 129 56.29 35.69 -4.09
CA THR A 129 57.33 35.49 -5.12
C THR A 129 58.68 35.27 -4.45
N ALA A 130 59.63 34.67 -5.17
CA ALA A 130 61.00 34.46 -4.66
C ALA A 130 61.68 35.77 -4.23
N SER A 131 61.30 36.90 -4.84
CA SER A 131 61.80 38.23 -4.54
C SER A 131 61.05 38.96 -3.42
N ASN A 132 59.88 38.49 -2.99
CA ASN A 132 59.07 39.13 -1.95
C ASN A 132 58.29 38.09 -1.13
N PRO A 133 58.90 37.49 -0.09
CA PRO A 133 58.22 36.56 0.81
C PRO A 133 57.15 37.28 1.61
N ILE A 134 55.90 36.83 1.53
CA ILE A 134 54.77 37.37 2.28
C ILE A 134 54.46 36.40 3.42
N PRO A 135 54.62 36.81 4.69
CA PRO A 135 54.32 35.95 5.82
C PRO A 135 52.81 35.71 5.96
N ASP A 136 52.45 34.60 6.60
CA ASP A 136 51.08 34.32 6.99
C ASP A 136 50.55 35.41 7.92
N LYS A 137 49.28 35.76 7.75
CA LYS A 137 48.61 36.79 8.56
C LYS A 137 47.58 36.11 9.43
N THR A 138 47.80 36.11 10.75
CA THR A 138 46.78 35.69 11.70
C THR A 138 45.76 36.80 11.90
N VAL A 139 44.48 36.47 11.73
CA VAL A 139 43.35 37.38 11.96
C VAL A 139 42.38 36.75 12.96
N THR A 140 41.77 37.59 13.81
CA THR A 140 40.68 37.15 14.68
C THR A 140 39.35 37.63 14.11
N LEU A 141 38.53 36.69 13.65
CA LEU A 141 37.19 36.92 13.15
C LEU A 141 36.19 36.81 14.30
N HIS A 142 35.43 37.87 14.53
CA HIS A 142 34.35 37.88 15.52
C HIS A 142 33.02 37.66 14.82
N THR A 143 32.27 36.66 15.27
CA THR A 143 30.90 36.40 14.84
C THR A 143 29.96 36.71 16.01
N VAL A 144 29.09 37.71 15.83
CA VAL A 144 28.16 38.16 16.86
C VAL A 144 26.73 37.92 16.40
N ILE A 145 26.03 37.04 17.09
CA ILE A 145 24.61 36.71 16.84
C ILE A 145 23.75 37.44 17.88
N TRP A 146 22.77 38.23 17.44
CA TRP A 146 21.96 39.07 18.33
C TRP A 146 20.53 39.29 17.80
N LYS A 147 19.63 39.80 18.66
CA LYS A 147 18.27 40.23 18.30
C LYS A 147 18.06 41.71 18.55
N LYS A 148 17.46 42.40 17.59
CA LYS A 148 17.00 43.79 17.75
C LYS A 148 15.72 43.80 18.58
N LYS A 149 15.72 44.54 19.69
CA LYS A 149 14.55 44.82 20.52
C LYS A 149 14.42 46.32 20.69
N THR A 150 13.21 46.86 20.62
CA THR A 150 12.96 48.27 20.96
C THR A 150 12.56 48.35 22.43
N VAL A 151 13.19 49.22 23.20
CA VAL A 151 12.85 49.49 24.60
C VAL A 151 12.44 50.94 24.74
N THR A 152 11.41 51.20 25.55
CA THR A 152 10.99 52.56 25.90
C THR A 152 11.84 53.03 27.07
N VAL A 153 12.65 54.06 26.86
CA VAL A 153 13.45 54.72 27.90
C VAL A 153 12.73 56.02 28.27
N THR A 154 12.51 56.24 29.55
CA THR A 154 11.92 57.48 30.08
C THR A 154 13.03 58.32 30.67
N GLU A 155 13.35 59.44 30.03
CA GLU A 155 14.38 60.38 30.51
C GLU A 155 13.76 61.79 30.51
N ASN A 156 13.92 62.54 31.61
CA ASN A 156 13.35 63.88 31.79
C ASN A 156 11.84 63.99 31.49
N ASN A 157 11.04 63.03 31.98
CA ASN A 157 9.59 62.98 31.78
C ASN A 157 9.13 62.82 30.31
N GLN A 158 10.04 62.46 29.40
CA GLN A 158 9.72 62.10 28.01
C GLN A 158 10.06 60.63 27.75
N THR A 159 9.14 59.90 27.12
CA THR A 159 9.34 58.52 26.69
C THR A 159 9.90 58.47 25.27
N ARG A 160 11.08 57.89 25.07
CA ARG A 160 11.68 57.63 23.75
C ARG A 160 11.81 56.13 23.52
N GLN A 161 11.51 55.68 22.31
CA GLN A 161 11.81 54.30 21.89
C GLN A 161 13.23 54.21 21.36
N GLU A 162 14.06 53.35 21.97
CA GLU A 162 15.44 53.14 21.57
C GLU A 162 15.69 51.67 21.19
N PRO A 163 16.34 51.40 20.04
CA PRO A 163 16.70 50.04 19.66
C PRO A 163 17.91 49.55 20.46
N ILE A 164 17.76 48.43 21.14
CA ILE A 164 18.83 47.72 21.85
C ILE A 164 19.10 46.36 21.22
N ALA A 165 20.34 45.89 21.35
CA ALA A 165 20.71 44.51 21.01
C ALA A 165 20.50 43.61 22.23
N THR A 166 19.87 42.46 22.03
CA THR A 166 19.56 41.49 23.09
C THR A 166 19.97 40.08 22.66
N ASN A 167 20.19 39.18 23.62
CA ASN A 167 20.58 37.78 23.37
C ASN A 167 21.83 37.69 22.47
N ILE A 168 22.86 38.45 22.87
CA ILE A 168 24.12 38.57 22.16
C ILE A 168 24.97 37.34 22.47
N THR A 169 25.47 36.68 21.44
CA THR A 169 26.44 35.59 21.56
C THR A 169 27.58 35.90 20.63
N GLU A 170 28.78 36.02 21.20
CA GLU A 170 30.00 36.30 20.45
C GLU A 170 30.89 35.06 20.41
N THR A 171 31.32 34.70 19.22
CA THR A 171 32.30 33.65 19.00
C THR A 171 33.50 34.24 18.27
N LYS A 172 34.69 33.96 18.79
CA LYS A 172 35.96 34.42 18.23
C LYS A 172 36.63 33.25 17.53
N HIS A 173 37.02 33.46 16.28
CA HIS A 173 37.75 32.48 15.48
C HIS A 173 39.11 33.08 15.14
N THR A 174 40.18 32.42 15.55
CA THR A 174 41.54 32.79 15.13
C THR A 174 41.88 32.00 13.87
N LEU A 175 42.10 32.71 12.78
CA LEU A 175 42.38 32.17 11.45
C LEU A 175 43.78 32.57 11.04
N THR A 176 44.53 31.65 10.45
CA THR A 176 45.79 31.97 9.78
C THR A 176 45.48 32.09 8.28
N LEU A 177 45.99 33.14 7.64
CA LEU A 177 45.74 33.40 6.22
C LEU A 177 47.06 33.33 5.49
N GLY A 178 47.20 32.41 4.55
CA GLY A 178 48.36 32.30 3.66
C GLY A 178 48.40 33.35 2.56
N PRO A 179 49.45 33.39 1.73
CA PRO A 179 49.47 34.16 0.49
C PRO A 179 48.50 33.57 -0.55
N GLY A 180 48.00 34.39 -1.49
CA GLY A 180 47.05 33.94 -2.51
C GLY A 180 45.60 33.85 -2.00
N TYR A 181 44.92 32.74 -2.32
CA TYR A 181 43.53 32.51 -1.89
C TYR A 181 43.49 31.55 -0.71
N THR A 182 42.83 31.95 0.38
CA THR A 182 42.60 31.09 1.55
C THR A 182 41.13 31.13 1.92
N THR A 183 40.57 29.95 2.19
CA THR A 183 39.17 29.74 2.59
C THR A 183 39.11 29.03 3.93
N HIS A 184 38.25 29.52 4.81
CA HIS A 184 38.00 28.94 6.13
C HIS A 184 36.51 28.77 6.36
N ASP A 185 36.08 27.55 6.72
CA ASP A 185 34.70 27.31 7.13
C ASP A 185 34.50 27.73 8.58
N ILE A 186 33.58 28.67 8.79
CA ILE A 186 33.29 29.23 10.11
C ILE A 186 31.99 28.65 10.62
N GLU A 187 32.06 27.82 11.65
CA GLU A 187 30.89 27.27 12.33
C GLU A 187 30.22 28.34 13.20
N LEU A 188 28.90 28.46 13.05
CA LEU A 188 28.05 29.34 13.82
C LEU A 188 27.32 28.57 14.92
N PRO A 189 27.06 29.22 16.08
CA PRO A 189 26.18 28.68 17.10
C PRO A 189 24.81 28.31 16.54
N LYS A 190 24.63 27.01 16.49
CA LYS A 190 23.41 26.22 16.54
C LYS A 190 22.26 26.90 17.33
N LYS A 191 21.46 27.76 16.67
CA LYS A 191 20.28 28.46 17.26
C LYS A 191 18.99 28.26 16.44
N TRP A 192 18.22 27.30 16.91
CA TRP A 192 16.89 26.84 16.50
C TRP A 192 15.87 27.99 16.53
N ASP A 193 14.87 27.99 15.65
CA ASP A 193 13.54 28.52 15.96
C ASP A 193 13.38 30.05 15.98
N SER A 194 14.37 30.85 15.56
CA SER A 194 14.15 32.28 15.33
C SER A 194 15.17 32.95 14.42
N SER A 195 14.73 34.03 13.75
CA SER A 195 15.63 34.90 13.00
C SER A 195 16.46 35.75 13.95
N TYR A 196 17.79 35.70 13.77
CA TYR A 196 18.77 36.55 14.43
C TYR A 196 19.43 37.48 13.40
N ARG A 197 20.13 38.50 13.88
CA ARG A 197 21.11 39.26 13.11
C ARG A 197 22.49 38.66 13.38
N LEU A 198 23.26 38.47 12.33
CA LEU A 198 24.66 38.06 12.42
C LEU A 198 25.52 39.23 11.95
N THR A 199 26.35 39.74 12.86
CA THR A 199 27.38 40.72 12.55
C THR A 199 28.73 40.02 12.58
N VAL A 200 29.49 40.11 11.49
CA VAL A 200 30.82 39.52 11.38
C VAL A 200 31.82 40.65 11.19
N PHE A 201 32.94 40.63 11.90
CA PHE A 201 34.02 41.60 11.67
C PHE A 201 35.39 41.04 12.02
N VAL A 202 36.42 41.58 11.38
CA VAL A 202 37.82 41.27 11.72
C VAL A 202 38.27 42.23 12.83
N ALA A 203 38.77 41.68 13.95
CA ALA A 203 39.06 42.47 15.16
C ALA A 203 40.06 43.61 14.91
N SER A 204 41.12 43.35 14.14
CA SER A 204 42.16 44.34 13.82
C SER A 204 41.69 45.43 12.83
N GLU A 205 40.59 45.20 12.11
CA GLU A 205 40.15 46.02 10.98
C GLU A 205 38.63 46.24 11.03
N SER A 206 38.09 46.43 12.24
CA SER A 206 36.64 46.34 12.48
C SER A 206 35.81 47.43 11.77
N ASP A 207 36.45 48.51 11.32
CA ASP A 207 35.80 49.61 10.60
C ASP A 207 35.70 49.36 9.08
N THR A 208 36.65 48.62 8.50
CA THR A 208 36.72 48.34 7.06
C THR A 208 36.23 46.93 6.72
N ALA A 209 36.44 45.95 7.59
CA ALA A 209 36.08 44.55 7.40
C ALA A 209 34.93 44.15 8.33
N ARG A 210 33.73 44.67 8.05
CA ARG A 210 32.49 44.39 8.80
C ARG A 210 31.30 44.11 7.89
N TRP A 211 30.57 43.06 8.24
CA TRP A 211 29.40 42.56 7.53
C TRP A 211 28.22 42.38 8.47
N GLN A 212 27.02 42.47 7.91
CA GLN A 212 25.79 42.17 8.62
C GLN A 212 24.84 41.37 7.73
N TYR A 213 24.34 40.26 8.27
CA TYR A 213 23.40 39.36 7.61
C TYR A 213 22.25 38.99 8.53
N THR A 214 21.24 38.34 7.95
CA THR A 214 20.17 37.70 8.74
C THR A 214 20.57 36.24 8.94
N TYR A 215 20.60 35.77 10.19
CA TYR A 215 20.89 34.38 10.52
C TYR A 215 19.62 33.66 10.91
N ASN A 216 19.23 32.65 10.14
CA ASN A 216 18.03 31.87 10.37
C ASN A 216 18.29 30.41 10.00
N PRO A 217 19.06 29.68 10.83
CA PRO A 217 19.49 28.33 10.49
C PRO A 217 18.30 27.39 10.40
N SER A 218 18.18 26.67 9.29
CA SER A 218 17.16 25.64 9.13
C SER A 218 17.61 24.32 9.77
N LYS A 219 16.69 23.63 10.46
CA LYS A 219 16.94 22.27 10.98
C LYS A 219 17.26 21.29 9.84
N THR A 220 16.73 21.54 8.65
CA THR A 220 16.86 20.69 7.45
C THR A 220 18.18 20.87 6.69
N ALA A 221 19.04 21.82 7.07
CA ALA A 221 20.19 22.24 6.26
C ALA A 221 21.46 21.38 6.42
N LYS A 222 21.35 20.16 6.96
CA LYS A 222 22.52 19.27 7.13
C LYS A 222 22.99 18.81 5.76
N VAL A 223 24.25 19.09 5.43
CA VAL A 223 24.86 18.70 4.16
C VAL A 223 24.86 17.18 4.07
N VAL A 224 24.28 16.62 2.99
CA VAL A 224 24.43 15.19 2.70
C VAL A 224 25.94 14.94 2.55
N PRO A 225 26.54 13.99 3.27
CA PRO A 225 28.00 13.80 3.34
C PRO A 225 28.67 13.34 2.01
N ALA A 226 27.98 13.48 0.87
CA ALA A 226 28.48 13.13 -0.44
C ALA A 226 28.89 14.39 -1.21
N GLN A 227 30.21 14.64 -1.23
CA GLN A 227 30.83 15.81 -1.88
C GLN A 227 30.95 15.69 -3.42
N SER A 228 30.65 14.53 -4.02
CA SER A 228 30.66 14.33 -5.48
C SER A 228 29.34 13.76 -6.01
N SER A 229 29.05 14.00 -7.29
CA SER A 229 27.89 13.41 -7.98
C SER A 229 27.91 11.88 -7.93
N GLY A 230 29.08 11.26 -8.11
CA GLY A 230 29.25 9.81 -7.99
C GLY A 230 28.98 9.27 -6.59
N ALA A 231 29.47 9.96 -5.54
CA ALA A 231 29.20 9.59 -4.16
C ALA A 231 27.69 9.69 -3.82
N ARG A 232 26.98 10.65 -4.42
CA ARG A 232 25.51 10.77 -4.25
C ARG A 232 24.75 9.67 -4.97
N THR A 233 25.14 9.32 -6.19
CA THR A 233 24.55 8.17 -6.90
C THR A 233 24.73 6.90 -6.09
N LEU A 234 25.92 6.69 -5.52
CA LEU A 234 26.18 5.56 -4.61
C LEU A 234 25.37 5.66 -3.32
N TYR A 235 25.21 6.85 -2.73
CA TYR A 235 24.37 7.05 -1.55
C TYR A 235 22.89 6.71 -1.83
N ILE A 236 22.33 7.22 -2.93
CA ILE A 236 20.95 6.92 -3.36
C ILE A 236 20.82 5.43 -3.68
N ALA A 237 21.77 4.84 -4.41
CA ALA A 237 21.79 3.40 -4.69
C ALA A 237 21.87 2.58 -3.40
N ALA A 238 22.64 3.01 -2.41
CA ALA A 238 22.70 2.38 -1.09
C ALA A 238 21.36 2.47 -0.36
N LEU A 239 20.65 3.60 -0.43
CA LEU A 239 19.29 3.73 0.11
C LEU A 239 18.31 2.76 -0.58
N PHE A 240 18.37 2.61 -1.90
CA PHE A 240 17.59 1.59 -2.62
C PHE A 240 17.99 0.17 -2.24
N GLY A 241 19.29 -0.09 -2.02
CA GLY A 241 19.80 -1.37 -1.53
C GLY A 241 19.23 -1.70 -0.15
N VAL A 242 19.19 -0.73 0.76
CA VAL A 242 18.55 -0.87 2.07
C VAL A 242 17.06 -1.17 1.93
N ALA A 243 16.35 -0.49 1.02
CA ALA A 243 14.95 -0.79 0.74
C ALA A 243 14.75 -2.23 0.24
N ALA A 244 15.59 -2.69 -0.69
CA ALA A 244 15.52 -4.03 -1.24
C ALA A 244 15.80 -5.10 -0.16
N LEU A 245 16.77 -4.86 0.73
CA LEU A 245 17.04 -5.75 1.87
C LEU A 245 15.85 -5.80 2.83
N ALA A 246 15.29 -4.64 3.19
CA ALA A 246 14.10 -4.56 4.04
C ALA A 246 12.90 -5.29 3.40
N ALA A 247 12.72 -5.14 2.09
CA ALA A 247 11.71 -5.87 1.33
C ALA A 247 11.95 -7.38 1.36
N GLY A 248 13.19 -7.84 1.18
CA GLY A 248 13.54 -9.26 1.25
C GLY A 248 13.29 -9.88 2.63
N VAL A 249 13.65 -9.15 3.71
CA VAL A 249 13.39 -9.57 5.09
C VAL A 249 11.89 -9.60 5.39
N SER A 250 11.17 -8.54 5.00
CA SER A 250 9.71 -8.46 5.15
C SER A 250 9.01 -9.58 4.37
N LEU A 251 9.44 -9.86 3.15
CA LEU A 251 8.91 -10.94 2.33
C LEU A 251 9.13 -12.31 2.99
N LYS A 252 10.33 -12.56 3.54
CA LYS A 252 10.62 -13.81 4.28
C LYS A 252 9.75 -13.94 5.53
N GLY A 253 9.60 -12.87 6.30
CA GLY A 253 8.78 -12.85 7.52
C GLY A 253 7.29 -13.03 7.22
N SER A 254 6.76 -12.28 6.25
CA SER A 254 5.37 -12.36 5.82
C SER A 254 5.04 -13.70 5.16
N ARG A 255 5.96 -14.33 4.42
CA ARG A 255 5.79 -15.72 3.94
C ARG A 255 5.62 -16.70 5.08
N GLY A 256 6.39 -16.55 6.15
CA GLY A 256 6.22 -17.40 7.35
C GLY A 256 4.85 -17.21 8.02
N LEU A 257 4.33 -15.98 8.05
CA LEU A 257 2.99 -15.70 8.56
C LEU A 257 1.91 -16.26 7.64
N LEU A 258 2.07 -16.13 6.31
CA LEU A 258 1.15 -16.66 5.31
C LEU A 258 1.08 -18.18 5.32
N LYS A 259 2.20 -18.87 5.43
CA LYS A 259 2.22 -20.34 5.57
C LYS A 259 1.41 -20.83 6.77
N LYS A 260 1.51 -20.12 7.89
CA LYS A 260 0.71 -20.42 9.09
C LYS A 260 -0.76 -20.04 8.93
N ALA A 261 -1.02 -18.90 8.30
CA ALA A 261 -2.38 -18.42 8.09
C ALA A 261 -3.14 -19.20 6.99
N GLY A 262 -2.40 -19.93 6.13
CA GLY A 262 -2.88 -20.61 4.93
C GLY A 262 -3.11 -19.66 3.75
N ALA A 263 -3.68 -18.48 4.02
CA ALA A 263 -3.99 -17.48 3.00
C ALA A 263 -3.85 -16.05 3.52
N GLY A 264 -3.84 -15.10 2.59
CA GLY A 264 -3.81 -13.69 2.89
C GLY A 264 -5.07 -13.17 3.61
N PRO A 265 -5.09 -11.86 3.92
CA PRO A 265 -6.24 -11.20 4.49
C PRO A 265 -7.43 -11.03 3.53
N ASP A 266 -7.29 -11.36 2.23
CA ASP A 266 -8.37 -11.27 1.22
C ASP A 266 -9.04 -9.88 1.18
N ILE A 267 -8.24 -8.83 1.41
CA ILE A 267 -8.68 -7.44 1.30
C ILE A 267 -8.40 -6.97 -0.12
N SER A 268 -9.43 -6.43 -0.79
CA SER A 268 -9.31 -5.86 -2.12
C SER A 268 -8.17 -4.83 -2.20
N LEU A 269 -7.42 -4.86 -3.30
CA LEU A 269 -6.32 -3.93 -3.57
C LEU A 269 -6.78 -2.46 -3.50
N LEU A 270 -8.04 -2.20 -3.88
CA LEU A 270 -8.64 -0.87 -3.81
C LEU A 270 -8.79 -0.40 -2.36
N VAL A 271 -9.16 -1.28 -1.43
CA VAL A 271 -9.25 -0.96 0.00
C VAL A 271 -7.85 -0.71 0.59
N TRP A 272 -6.87 -1.52 0.21
CA TRP A 272 -5.47 -1.28 0.59
C TRP A 272 -4.97 0.08 0.11
N GLY A 273 -5.18 0.40 -1.17
CA GLY A 273 -4.69 1.62 -1.81
C GLY A 273 -5.42 2.89 -1.37
N LEU A 274 -6.73 2.84 -1.11
CA LEU A 274 -7.53 4.02 -0.75
C LEU A 274 -7.72 4.23 0.75
N LEU A 275 -7.78 3.18 1.56
CA LEU A 275 -8.08 3.29 2.99
C LEU A 275 -6.89 2.96 3.86
N VAL A 276 -6.22 1.83 3.64
CA VAL A 276 -5.18 1.38 4.58
C VAL A 276 -3.91 2.20 4.45
N VAL A 277 -3.38 2.36 3.23
CA VAL A 277 -2.15 3.14 3.01
C VAL A 277 -2.37 4.63 3.31
N PRO A 278 -3.42 5.29 2.78
CA PRO A 278 -3.66 6.71 3.07
C PRO A 278 -4.09 6.94 4.52
N GLY A 279 -4.89 6.05 5.11
CA GLY A 279 -5.30 6.14 6.50
C GLY A 279 -4.12 5.98 7.45
N ALA A 280 -3.26 4.98 7.24
CA ALA A 280 -2.02 4.84 7.99
C ALA A 280 -1.10 6.05 7.78
N PHE A 281 -0.99 6.54 6.55
CA PHE A 281 -0.22 7.75 6.23
C PHE A 281 -0.75 8.96 6.99
N VAL A 282 -2.06 9.23 6.96
CA VAL A 282 -2.70 10.36 7.66
C VAL A 282 -2.52 10.24 9.17
N VAL A 283 -2.75 9.07 9.76
CA VAL A 283 -2.55 8.87 11.20
C VAL A 283 -1.09 9.12 11.58
N PHE A 284 -0.14 8.61 10.79
CA PHE A 284 1.28 8.78 11.04
C PHE A 284 1.72 10.24 10.86
N PHE A 285 1.19 10.92 9.85
CA PHE A 285 1.49 12.31 9.53
C PHE A 285 0.87 13.25 10.57
N VAL A 286 -0.38 13.05 10.96
CA VAL A 286 -1.07 13.91 11.93
C VAL A 286 -0.50 13.74 13.33
N LEU A 287 -0.25 12.49 13.77
CA LEU A 287 0.26 12.23 15.12
C LEU A 287 1.77 12.43 15.24
N GLY A 288 2.50 12.44 14.13
CA GLY A 288 3.95 12.38 14.13
C GLY A 288 4.62 13.29 13.12
N TRP A 289 4.01 14.37 12.63
CA TRP A 289 4.59 15.23 11.59
C TRP A 289 5.97 15.75 11.97
N ASP A 290 6.09 16.41 13.13
CA ASP A 290 7.34 17.00 13.59
C ASP A 290 8.42 15.93 13.76
N TRP A 291 8.03 14.76 14.30
CA TRP A 291 8.93 13.62 14.43
C TRP A 291 9.34 13.05 13.08
N THR A 292 8.41 12.89 12.14
CA THR A 292 8.65 12.34 10.81
C THR A 292 9.58 13.25 10.00
N ILE A 293 9.37 14.57 10.08
CA ILE A 293 10.28 15.56 9.48
C ILE A 293 11.65 15.51 10.15
N GLN A 294 11.71 15.41 11.48
CA GLN A 294 12.97 15.28 12.19
C GLN A 294 13.72 14.00 11.79
N GLN A 295 13.02 12.86 11.64
CA GLN A 295 13.63 11.62 11.16
C GLN A 295 14.03 11.67 9.69
N LEU A 296 13.27 12.37 8.83
CA LEU A 296 13.64 12.57 7.43
C LEU A 296 14.98 13.32 7.33
N VAL A 297 15.25 14.22 8.26
CA VAL A 297 16.50 14.97 8.33
C VAL A 297 17.62 14.18 9.00
N THR A 298 17.34 13.54 10.15
CA THR A 298 18.36 12.88 10.97
C THR A 298 18.72 11.49 10.44
N ALA A 299 17.73 10.73 9.98
CA ALA A 299 17.85 9.34 9.57
C ALA A 299 17.10 9.06 8.24
N PRO A 300 17.57 9.62 7.10
CA PRO A 300 16.91 9.44 5.79
C PRO A 300 16.76 7.96 5.38
N TRP A 301 17.60 7.08 5.92
CA TRP A 301 17.62 5.63 5.67
C TRP A 301 16.41 4.88 6.26
N LEU A 302 15.64 5.47 7.18
CA LEU A 302 14.42 4.84 7.69
C LEU A 302 13.32 4.75 6.62
N PHE A 303 13.24 5.73 5.71
CA PHE A 303 12.25 5.74 4.63
C PHE A 303 12.36 4.55 3.68
N PRO A 304 13.54 4.22 3.11
CA PRO A 304 13.67 3.03 2.29
C PRO A 304 13.37 1.75 3.06
N ILE A 305 13.69 1.65 4.36
CA ILE A 305 13.30 0.49 5.18
C ILE A 305 11.79 0.36 5.26
N MET A 306 11.08 1.44 5.59
CA MET A 306 9.61 1.44 5.68
C MET A 306 8.97 1.09 4.33
N LEU A 307 9.44 1.73 3.25
CA LEU A 307 8.97 1.44 1.90
C LEU A 307 9.24 -0.02 1.53
N GLY A 308 10.45 -0.51 1.78
CA GLY A 308 10.83 -1.90 1.57
C GLY A 308 9.94 -2.87 2.34
N CYS A 309 9.68 -2.61 3.62
CA CYS A 309 8.79 -3.42 4.44
C CYS A 309 7.36 -3.48 3.88
N VAL A 310 6.80 -2.35 3.46
CA VAL A 310 5.47 -2.26 2.86
C VAL A 310 5.41 -2.99 1.52
N VAL A 311 6.38 -2.76 0.64
CA VAL A 311 6.47 -3.43 -0.67
C VAL A 311 6.64 -4.94 -0.49
N GLY A 312 7.52 -5.37 0.43
CA GLY A 312 7.72 -6.77 0.75
C GLY A 312 6.45 -7.43 1.29
N PHE A 313 5.71 -6.77 2.17
CA PHE A 313 4.44 -7.27 2.69
C PHE A 313 3.37 -7.34 1.59
N MET A 314 3.22 -6.29 0.79
CA MET A 314 2.29 -6.25 -0.35
C MET A 314 2.58 -7.34 -1.36
N ALA A 315 3.85 -7.52 -1.74
CA ALA A 315 4.26 -8.57 -2.66
C ALA A 315 3.86 -9.94 -2.12
N THR A 316 4.03 -10.20 -0.83
CA THR A 316 3.64 -11.49 -0.27
C THR A 316 2.14 -11.69 -0.20
N VAL A 317 1.36 -10.66 0.12
CA VAL A 317 -0.11 -10.74 0.06
C VAL A 317 -0.56 -10.99 -1.37
N TRP A 318 0.07 -10.37 -2.36
CA TRP A 318 -0.32 -10.48 -3.75
C TRP A 318 0.05 -11.81 -4.39
N PHE A 319 1.23 -12.36 -4.07
CA PHE A 319 1.71 -13.61 -4.65
C PHE A 319 1.48 -14.84 -3.75
N GLY A 320 0.85 -14.67 -2.60
CA GLY A 320 0.75 -15.68 -1.54
C GLY A 320 -0.59 -16.38 -1.43
N ASP A 321 -1.53 -16.16 -2.36
CA ASP A 321 -2.86 -16.75 -2.27
C ASP A 321 -2.84 -18.23 -2.68
N TYR A 322 -2.82 -19.10 -1.67
CA TYR A 322 -3.01 -20.56 -1.80
C TYR A 322 -4.46 -20.97 -1.53
N THR A 323 -5.42 -20.09 -1.86
CA THR A 323 -6.85 -20.35 -1.63
C THR A 323 -7.47 -21.06 -2.81
N PHE A 324 -8.34 -22.02 -2.52
CA PHE A 324 -9.24 -22.64 -3.49
C PHE A 324 -10.67 -22.44 -3.03
N THR A 325 -11.64 -22.68 -3.92
CA THR A 325 -13.07 -22.58 -3.56
C THR A 325 -13.65 -23.98 -3.56
N ASP A 326 -14.37 -24.34 -2.51
CA ASP A 326 -15.14 -25.58 -2.45
C ASP A 326 -16.63 -25.25 -2.45
N LEU A 327 -17.43 -26.17 -3.00
CA LEU A 327 -18.86 -26.04 -3.12
C LEU A 327 -19.57 -27.01 -2.17
N PHE A 328 -20.41 -26.50 -1.29
CA PHE A 328 -21.21 -27.31 -0.38
C PHE A 328 -22.64 -27.33 -0.87
N VAL A 329 -23.16 -28.51 -1.15
CA VAL A 329 -24.51 -28.70 -1.68
C VAL A 329 -25.32 -29.48 -0.67
N ARG A 330 -26.42 -28.89 -0.23
CA ARG A 330 -27.43 -29.55 0.59
C ARG A 330 -28.70 -29.69 -0.24
N LEU A 331 -29.11 -30.93 -0.49
CA LEU A 331 -30.38 -31.21 -1.17
C LEU A 331 -31.48 -31.25 -0.11
N LYS A 332 -32.60 -30.58 -0.33
CA LYS A 332 -33.77 -30.62 0.54
C LYS A 332 -34.99 -30.92 -0.29
N LEU A 333 -35.81 -31.86 0.19
CA LEU A 333 -37.16 -32.01 -0.34
C LEU A 333 -37.99 -30.87 0.25
N ASP A 334 -38.60 -30.06 -0.62
CA ASP A 334 -39.50 -29.02 -0.13
C ASP A 334 -40.79 -29.71 0.33
N ASP A 335 -40.91 -29.94 1.64
CA ASP A 335 -42.06 -30.59 2.27
C ASP A 335 -43.29 -29.66 2.35
N ASN A 336 -43.35 -28.63 1.51
CA ASN A 336 -44.51 -27.77 1.31
C ASN A 336 -45.65 -28.53 0.60
N ILE A 337 -45.92 -29.77 1.05
CA ILE A 337 -47.16 -30.48 0.82
C ILE A 337 -48.19 -29.70 1.64
N PRO A 338 -49.10 -28.92 1.01
CA PRO A 338 -50.23 -28.40 1.76
C PRO A 338 -50.91 -29.59 2.42
N ASP A 339 -51.18 -29.52 3.73
CA ASP A 339 -51.97 -30.51 4.45
C ASP A 339 -53.23 -30.79 3.62
N TYR A 340 -53.21 -31.86 2.83
CA TYR A 340 -54.38 -32.32 2.13
C TYR A 340 -55.28 -32.85 3.26
N ALA A 341 -56.22 -32.01 3.68
CA ALA A 341 -57.39 -32.48 4.41
C ALA A 341 -57.88 -33.74 3.68
N PRO A 342 -58.13 -34.86 4.39
CA PRO A 342 -58.47 -36.12 3.77
C PRO A 342 -59.66 -35.90 2.85
N MET A 343 -59.41 -35.85 1.53
CA MET A 343 -60.48 -35.89 0.56
C MET A 343 -61.04 -37.29 0.60
N ASP A 344 -62.31 -37.40 0.97
CA ASP A 344 -63.10 -38.61 0.81
C ASP A 344 -62.92 -39.12 -0.62
N VAL A 345 -62.36 -40.32 -0.74
CA VAL A 345 -62.03 -40.98 -2.00
C VAL A 345 -63.32 -41.49 -2.65
N PRO A 346 -63.70 -41.06 -3.88
CA PRO A 346 -64.48 -41.89 -4.75
C PRO A 346 -63.54 -42.72 -5.62
N ASN A 347 -63.91 -43.99 -5.79
CA ASN A 347 -63.20 -45.00 -6.55
C ASN A 347 -62.75 -44.58 -7.96
N GLU A 348 -61.69 -45.29 -8.39
CA GLU A 348 -61.31 -45.65 -9.76
C GLU A 348 -60.25 -44.85 -10.55
N THR A 349 -59.32 -45.67 -11.07
CA THR A 349 -58.38 -45.51 -12.18
C THR A 349 -57.13 -44.65 -11.96
N ALA A 350 -56.03 -45.37 -11.70
CA ALA A 350 -54.66 -44.86 -11.72
C ALA A 350 -54.22 -44.46 -13.14
N PRO A 351 -53.59 -43.29 -13.32
CA PRO A 351 -52.70 -43.04 -14.44
C PRO A 351 -51.25 -43.30 -14.00
N THR A 352 -50.57 -44.21 -14.71
CA THR A 352 -49.12 -44.34 -14.67
C THR A 352 -48.49 -43.14 -15.39
N GLY A 353 -48.36 -42.02 -14.67
CA GLY A 353 -47.66 -40.82 -15.12
C GLY A 353 -46.22 -40.81 -14.60
N ARG A 354 -45.25 -40.79 -15.52
CA ARG A 354 -43.82 -40.64 -15.21
C ARG A 354 -43.59 -39.19 -14.79
N GLY A 355 -43.50 -38.94 -13.47
CA GLY A 355 -43.25 -37.61 -12.93
C GLY A 355 -41.87 -37.10 -13.36
N VAL A 356 -41.85 -35.91 -13.97
CA VAL A 356 -40.62 -35.14 -14.21
C VAL A 356 -40.32 -34.42 -12.90
N VAL A 357 -39.12 -34.65 -12.35
CA VAL A 357 -38.63 -33.97 -11.15
C VAL A 357 -37.98 -32.67 -11.59
N ASP A 358 -38.61 -31.54 -11.29
CA ASP A 358 -38.00 -30.22 -11.47
C ASP A 358 -37.10 -29.90 -10.27
N VAL A 359 -35.89 -29.43 -10.54
CA VAL A 359 -34.88 -29.06 -9.53
C VAL A 359 -34.81 -27.54 -9.45
N GLU A 360 -35.23 -26.95 -8.33
CA GLU A 360 -35.12 -25.51 -8.07
C GLU A 360 -33.81 -25.23 -7.31
N VAL A 361 -32.89 -24.51 -7.94
CA VAL A 361 -31.65 -24.05 -7.28
C VAL A 361 -31.93 -22.70 -6.62
N ARG A 362 -31.93 -22.66 -5.28
CA ARG A 362 -32.01 -21.41 -4.51
C ARG A 362 -30.62 -21.01 -4.04
N GLU A 363 -30.10 -19.91 -4.59
CA GLU A 363 -28.86 -19.32 -4.11
C GLU A 363 -29.14 -18.54 -2.82
N ILE A 364 -28.66 -19.05 -1.68
CA ILE A 364 -28.72 -18.33 -0.41
C ILE A 364 -27.57 -17.32 -0.39
N SER A 365 -27.83 -16.08 -0.78
CA SER A 365 -26.89 -14.98 -0.59
C SER A 365 -26.76 -14.69 0.91
N THR A 366 -25.73 -15.24 1.56
CA THR A 366 -25.42 -14.88 2.95
C THR A 366 -25.01 -13.41 3.00
N LEU A 367 -25.86 -12.59 3.62
CA LEU A 367 -25.58 -11.20 3.98
C LEU A 367 -24.25 -11.14 4.72
N THR A 368 -23.26 -10.52 4.09
CA THR A 368 -22.03 -10.13 4.78
C THR A 368 -22.30 -8.77 5.41
N ASP A 369 -22.33 -8.74 6.74
CA ASP A 369 -22.55 -7.54 7.54
C ASP A 369 -21.44 -6.51 7.23
N GLY A 370 -21.79 -5.46 6.49
CA GLY A 370 -20.84 -4.48 5.95
C GLY A 370 -21.35 -3.84 4.65
N GLY A 371 -22.39 -3.02 4.75
CA GLY A 371 -23.00 -2.34 3.60
C GLY A 371 -22.03 -1.44 2.84
N VAL A 372 -21.62 -1.89 1.65
CA VAL A 372 -21.19 -1.02 0.54
C VAL A 372 -21.74 -1.64 -0.74
N THR A 373 -22.71 -0.97 -1.35
CA THR A 373 -23.28 -1.32 -2.66
C THR A 373 -22.22 -1.19 -3.75
N ALA A 374 -21.65 -2.32 -4.20
CA ALA A 374 -20.83 -2.39 -5.40
C ALA A 374 -21.72 -2.71 -6.61
N THR A 375 -22.26 -1.66 -7.23
CA THR A 375 -23.02 -1.71 -8.48
C THR A 375 -22.09 -2.14 -9.62
N GLY A 376 -22.19 -3.37 -10.10
CA GLY A 376 -21.47 -3.77 -11.32
C GLY A 376 -21.42 -5.27 -11.58
N LYS A 377 -21.06 -6.09 -10.58
CA LYS A 377 -20.93 -7.56 -10.76
C LYS A 377 -22.14 -8.37 -10.27
N ALA A 378 -22.83 -7.91 -9.23
CA ALA A 378 -24.04 -8.57 -8.74
C ALA A 378 -25.17 -8.57 -9.78
N GLY A 379 -25.28 -7.52 -10.61
CA GLY A 379 -26.28 -7.44 -11.68
C GLY A 379 -26.03 -8.39 -12.86
N GLN A 380 -24.77 -8.74 -13.14
CA GLN A 380 -24.44 -9.73 -14.18
C GLN A 380 -24.76 -11.16 -13.73
N MET A 381 -24.57 -11.45 -12.44
CA MET A 381 -24.89 -12.76 -11.86
C MET A 381 -26.41 -12.95 -11.73
N GLN A 382 -27.15 -11.89 -11.36
CA GLN A 382 -28.61 -11.90 -11.36
C GLN A 382 -29.20 -12.14 -12.76
N ALA A 383 -28.62 -11.51 -13.79
CA ALA A 383 -29.05 -11.74 -15.18
C ALA A 383 -28.81 -13.19 -15.66
N VAL A 384 -27.74 -13.84 -15.19
CA VAL A 384 -27.46 -15.26 -15.49
C VAL A 384 -28.46 -16.17 -14.75
N VAL A 385 -28.79 -15.88 -13.49
CA VAL A 385 -29.81 -16.61 -12.73
C VAL A 385 -31.21 -16.43 -13.34
N ASP A 386 -31.56 -15.23 -13.77
CA ASP A 386 -32.87 -14.93 -14.35
C ASP A 386 -33.04 -15.58 -15.75
N SER A 387 -31.99 -15.58 -16.56
CA SER A 387 -31.97 -16.28 -17.86
C SER A 387 -32.00 -17.81 -17.73
N PHE A 388 -31.40 -18.36 -16.67
CA PHE A 388 -31.51 -19.78 -16.33
C PHE A 388 -32.93 -20.17 -15.89
N LYS A 389 -33.58 -19.35 -15.05
CA LYS A 389 -35.00 -19.53 -14.68
C LYS A 389 -35.93 -19.42 -15.90
N GLN A 390 -35.61 -18.53 -16.84
CA GLN A 390 -36.40 -18.35 -18.06
C GLN A 390 -36.21 -19.49 -19.08
N SER A 391 -35.04 -20.14 -19.13
CA SER A 391 -34.83 -21.30 -19.99
C SER A 391 -35.56 -22.55 -19.47
N MET A 392 -35.52 -22.78 -18.16
CA MET A 392 -36.22 -23.89 -17.49
C MET A 392 -37.74 -23.80 -17.63
N SER A 393 -38.31 -22.59 -17.55
CA SER A 393 -39.75 -22.37 -17.77
C SER A 393 -40.20 -22.49 -19.24
N SER A 394 -39.28 -22.40 -20.20
CA SER A 394 -39.59 -22.48 -21.64
C SER A 394 -39.39 -23.87 -22.27
N GLY A 395 -38.80 -24.82 -21.54
CA GLY A 395 -38.48 -26.17 -22.02
C GLY A 395 -39.61 -27.19 -21.94
N GLY A 396 -40.74 -26.85 -21.32
CA GLY A 396 -41.90 -27.73 -21.17
C GLY A 396 -43.02 -27.43 -22.18
N ALA A 397 -43.38 -28.42 -22.99
CA ALA A 397 -44.61 -28.55 -23.79
C ALA A 397 -44.66 -27.86 -25.18
N SER A 398 -44.16 -28.57 -26.20
CA SER A 398 -44.75 -28.55 -27.55
C SER A 398 -45.83 -29.64 -27.69
N SER A 399 -46.94 -29.52 -26.96
CA SER A 399 -48.10 -30.38 -27.18
C SER A 399 -49.04 -29.75 -28.23
N ARG A 400 -49.08 -30.42 -29.38
CA ARG A 400 -50.09 -30.34 -30.45
C ARG A 400 -51.49 -30.10 -29.88
N SER A 401 -52.11 -28.99 -30.28
CA SER A 401 -53.47 -28.60 -29.87
C SER A 401 -54.52 -29.48 -30.54
N GLU A 402 -55.08 -30.44 -29.81
CA GLU A 402 -56.44 -30.94 -30.09
C GLU A 402 -57.45 -30.01 -29.41
N ARG A 403 -58.37 -29.53 -30.23
CA ARG A 403 -59.42 -28.58 -29.90
C ARG A 403 -60.52 -29.33 -29.15
N TYR A 404 -60.61 -29.15 -27.84
CA TYR A 404 -61.83 -29.41 -27.07
C TYR A 404 -62.40 -28.10 -26.52
N GLU A 405 -63.70 -27.94 -26.68
CA GLU A 405 -64.46 -26.76 -26.29
C GLU A 405 -64.48 -26.55 -24.77
N ARG A 406 -64.38 -25.27 -24.42
CA ARG A 406 -64.37 -24.68 -23.09
C ARG A 406 -65.69 -24.92 -22.35
N THR A 407 -65.60 -25.38 -21.11
CA THR A 407 -66.54 -24.96 -20.05
C THR A 407 -65.81 -23.93 -19.17
N PRO A 408 -66.42 -22.77 -18.84
CA PRO A 408 -65.73 -21.73 -18.08
C PRO A 408 -65.81 -22.02 -16.57
N GLY A 409 -64.66 -22.30 -15.96
CA GLY A 409 -64.52 -22.43 -14.51
C GLY A 409 -63.05 -22.32 -14.11
N THR A 410 -62.73 -21.22 -13.41
CA THR A 410 -61.54 -21.01 -12.56
C THR A 410 -60.18 -21.44 -13.14
N THR A 411 -59.50 -20.50 -13.80
CA THR A 411 -58.04 -20.59 -13.98
C THR A 411 -57.38 -20.34 -12.62
N GLN A 412 -57.07 -21.40 -11.86
CA GLN A 412 -55.99 -21.30 -10.88
C GLN A 412 -54.68 -21.38 -11.67
N GLU A 413 -53.88 -20.33 -11.62
CA GLU A 413 -52.46 -20.42 -11.95
C GLU A 413 -51.84 -21.40 -10.95
N LEU A 414 -51.60 -22.64 -11.38
CA LEU A 414 -50.72 -23.55 -10.66
C LEU A 414 -49.31 -22.95 -10.74
N SER A 415 -48.87 -22.37 -9.62
CA SER A 415 -47.49 -21.95 -9.43
C SER A 415 -46.61 -23.19 -9.49
N LEU A 416 -45.45 -23.11 -10.15
CA LEU A 416 -44.44 -24.17 -10.13
C LEU A 416 -44.00 -24.55 -8.70
N ALA A 417 -44.28 -23.68 -7.71
CA ALA A 417 -44.05 -23.92 -6.29
C ALA A 417 -45.04 -24.90 -5.63
N ASP A 418 -46.15 -25.27 -6.30
CA ASP A 418 -47.21 -26.11 -5.73
C ASP A 418 -47.18 -27.56 -6.25
N ILE A 419 -46.13 -27.95 -6.99
CA ILE A 419 -45.94 -29.33 -7.46
C ILE A 419 -45.23 -30.13 -6.37
N PRO A 420 -45.87 -31.15 -5.75
CA PRO A 420 -45.23 -31.98 -4.73
C PRO A 420 -44.08 -32.79 -5.35
N GLY A 421 -42.88 -32.66 -4.78
CA GLY A 421 -41.67 -33.38 -5.22
C GLY A 421 -40.53 -32.53 -5.78
N VAL A 422 -40.53 -31.21 -5.60
CA VAL A 422 -39.40 -30.34 -5.99
C VAL A 422 -38.21 -30.61 -5.07
N ILE A 423 -37.09 -31.03 -5.67
CA ILE A 423 -35.81 -31.12 -4.98
C ILE A 423 -35.19 -29.72 -5.02
N SER A 424 -35.09 -29.09 -3.87
CA SER A 424 -34.36 -27.82 -3.72
C SER A 424 -32.89 -28.12 -3.40
N ALA A 425 -31.97 -27.37 -3.99
CA ALA A 425 -30.54 -27.49 -3.71
C ALA A 425 -30.01 -26.17 -3.15
N ASP A 426 -29.58 -26.20 -1.88
CA ASP A 426 -28.86 -25.12 -1.24
C ASP A 426 -27.38 -25.25 -1.59
N VAL A 427 -26.87 -24.29 -2.35
CA VAL A 427 -25.48 -24.28 -2.83
C VAL A 427 -24.72 -23.15 -2.14
N VAL A 428 -23.68 -23.49 -1.36
CA VAL A 428 -22.89 -22.52 -0.59
C VAL A 428 -21.41 -22.62 -0.99
N PRO A 429 -20.91 -21.74 -1.87
CA PRO A 429 -19.50 -21.69 -2.19
C PRO A 429 -18.71 -21.09 -1.02
N ARG A 430 -17.56 -21.69 -0.69
CA ARG A 430 -16.67 -21.18 0.36
C ARG A 430 -15.21 -21.21 -0.08
N LYS A 431 -14.50 -20.11 0.19
CA LYS A 431 -13.04 -20.08 0.08
C LYS A 431 -12.41 -20.91 1.20
N MET A 432 -11.55 -21.84 0.80
CA MET A 432 -10.83 -22.79 1.64
C MET A 432 -9.32 -22.59 1.47
N THR A 433 -8.56 -22.99 2.48
CA THR A 433 -7.10 -23.11 2.39
C THR A 433 -6.65 -24.45 2.91
N ARG A 434 -5.51 -24.89 2.40
CA ARG A 434 -4.76 -26.03 2.92
C ARG A 434 -3.72 -25.50 3.92
N TYR A 435 -3.71 -26.05 5.13
CA TYR A 435 -2.73 -25.72 6.14
C TYR A 435 -1.50 -26.64 6.04
N GLU A 436 -0.41 -26.30 6.73
CA GLU A 436 0.83 -27.10 6.73
C GLU A 436 0.63 -28.52 7.29
N ASP A 437 -0.37 -28.72 8.15
CA ASP A 437 -0.72 -30.03 8.69
C ASP A 437 -1.60 -30.88 7.74
N GLY A 438 -1.88 -30.38 6.54
CA GLY A 438 -2.74 -31.03 5.55
C GLY A 438 -4.24 -30.85 5.82
N SER A 439 -4.62 -30.24 6.94
CA SER A 439 -6.03 -29.91 7.18
C SER A 439 -6.50 -28.83 6.21
N ILE A 440 -7.78 -28.88 5.88
CA ILE A 440 -8.48 -27.87 5.09
C ILE A 440 -9.43 -27.10 6.00
N GLY A 441 -9.69 -25.84 5.67
CA GLY A 441 -10.68 -25.07 6.42
C GLY A 441 -11.12 -23.78 5.76
N PRO A 442 -12.34 -23.31 6.10
CA PRO A 442 -12.89 -22.09 5.55
C PRO A 442 -12.09 -20.88 6.00
N ILE A 443 -12.00 -19.90 5.12
CA ILE A 443 -11.30 -18.65 5.40
C ILE A 443 -12.29 -17.51 5.52
N ARG A 444 -12.17 -16.77 6.62
CA ARG A 444 -12.75 -15.43 6.71
C ARG A 444 -11.78 -14.36 6.19
N SER A 445 -12.32 -13.43 5.41
CA SER A 445 -11.61 -12.22 4.97
C SER A 445 -11.42 -11.24 6.12
N GLY A 446 -10.37 -10.43 6.03
CA GLY A 446 -10.02 -9.37 6.98
C GLY A 446 -8.68 -9.58 7.69
N ILE A 447 -8.06 -8.47 8.10
CA ILE A 447 -6.77 -8.45 8.81
C ILE A 447 -6.86 -9.17 10.16
N SER A 448 -7.96 -9.02 10.90
CA SER A 448 -8.13 -9.64 12.20
C SER A 448 -8.17 -11.17 12.10
N ALA A 449 -8.92 -11.73 11.16
CA ALA A 449 -8.98 -13.17 10.92
C ALA A 449 -7.63 -13.70 10.42
N PHE A 450 -6.99 -13.00 9.48
CA PHE A 450 -5.65 -13.34 9.00
C PHE A 450 -4.63 -13.45 10.13
N LEU A 451 -4.56 -12.43 10.99
CA LEU A 451 -3.60 -12.42 12.07
C LEU A 451 -3.89 -13.48 13.14
N ALA A 452 -5.17 -13.85 13.35
CA ALA A 452 -5.57 -14.90 14.28
C ALA A 452 -5.09 -16.27 13.78
N ARG A 453 -5.29 -16.54 12.48
CA ARG A 453 -4.76 -17.72 11.80
C ARG A 453 -3.23 -17.75 11.82
N ALA A 454 -2.56 -16.60 11.60
CA ALA A 454 -1.11 -16.50 11.68
C ALA A 454 -0.54 -16.81 13.08
N LYS A 455 -1.32 -16.56 14.14
CA LYS A 455 -1.00 -16.98 15.52
C LYS A 455 -1.43 -18.43 15.85
N GLY A 456 -2.02 -19.15 14.90
CA GLY A 456 -2.33 -20.57 15.00
C GLY A 456 -3.79 -20.92 15.28
N ALA A 457 -4.71 -19.95 15.34
CA ALA A 457 -6.15 -20.23 15.36
C ALA A 457 -6.67 -20.43 13.92
N ALA A 458 -6.05 -21.38 13.22
CA ALA A 458 -6.52 -21.83 11.93
C ALA A 458 -7.84 -22.60 12.11
N THR A 459 -8.90 -22.16 11.45
CA THR A 459 -10.17 -22.87 11.42
C THR A 459 -9.98 -24.17 10.66
N LYS A 460 -10.16 -25.32 11.32
CA LYS A 460 -10.10 -26.62 10.65
C LYS A 460 -11.50 -27.12 10.39
N LEU A 461 -11.75 -27.56 9.16
CA LEU A 461 -12.99 -28.22 8.79
C LEU A 461 -12.98 -29.63 9.39
N LYS A 462 -13.92 -29.88 10.29
CA LYS A 462 -14.24 -31.21 10.79
C LYS A 462 -15.46 -31.70 10.04
N THR A 463 -15.29 -32.80 9.32
CA THR A 463 -16.38 -33.49 8.64
C THR A 463 -16.76 -34.71 9.49
N ASP A 464 -18.01 -34.84 9.87
CA ASP A 464 -18.53 -36.12 10.36
C ASP A 464 -19.12 -36.91 9.18
N GLY A 465 -18.90 -38.23 9.18
CA GLY A 465 -19.25 -39.10 8.05
C GLY A 465 -18.07 -39.52 7.16
N ASN A 466 -18.40 -40.23 6.08
CA ASN A 466 -17.41 -40.88 5.21
C ASN A 466 -16.77 -39.86 4.24
N PRO A 467 -15.43 -39.71 4.20
CA PRO A 467 -14.74 -38.80 3.28
C PRO A 467 -14.93 -39.10 1.78
N HIS A 468 -15.57 -40.22 1.42
CA HIS A 468 -15.89 -40.57 0.03
C HIS A 468 -16.93 -39.64 -0.62
N ASN A 469 -17.68 -38.86 0.17
CA ASN A 469 -18.70 -37.92 -0.34
C ASN A 469 -18.11 -36.57 -0.80
N ARG A 470 -16.78 -36.54 -0.97
CA ARG A 470 -16.04 -35.43 -1.58
C ARG A 470 -15.75 -35.79 -3.03
N ILE A 471 -16.38 -35.09 -3.96
CA ILE A 471 -16.10 -35.24 -5.38
C ILE A 471 -15.10 -34.16 -5.80
N GLY A 472 -13.94 -34.58 -6.30
CA GLY A 472 -12.99 -33.68 -6.95
C GLY A 472 -13.56 -33.17 -8.26
N VAL A 473 -13.58 -31.86 -8.45
CA VAL A 473 -14.08 -31.23 -9.68
C VAL A 473 -12.89 -30.96 -10.60
N ASP A 474 -12.80 -31.69 -11.71
CA ASP A 474 -11.66 -31.58 -12.63
C ASP A 474 -11.64 -30.27 -13.43
N LYS A 475 -12.82 -29.66 -13.64
CA LYS A 475 -13.00 -28.43 -14.43
C LYS A 475 -13.97 -27.49 -13.72
N GLY A 476 -13.51 -26.28 -13.39
CA GLY A 476 -14.35 -25.24 -12.83
C GLY A 476 -13.61 -24.36 -11.82
N PRO A 477 -14.29 -23.35 -11.25
CA PRO A 477 -13.73 -22.51 -10.18
C PRO A 477 -13.69 -23.22 -8.82
N TYR A 478 -14.30 -24.40 -8.73
CA TYR A 478 -14.39 -25.22 -7.52
C TYR A 478 -13.41 -26.39 -7.60
N GLU A 479 -12.71 -26.70 -6.51
CA GLU A 479 -11.81 -27.86 -6.43
C GLU A 479 -12.57 -29.10 -5.94
N ASN A 480 -13.48 -28.92 -4.98
CA ASN A 480 -14.23 -30.03 -4.39
C ASN A 480 -15.71 -29.69 -4.22
N LEU A 481 -16.55 -30.72 -4.36
CA LEU A 481 -17.96 -30.71 -4.07
C LEU A 481 -18.24 -31.57 -2.84
N TYR A 482 -18.93 -31.01 -1.85
CA TYR A 482 -19.33 -31.70 -0.62
C TYR A 482 -20.85 -31.80 -0.57
N PHE A 483 -21.38 -33.02 -0.39
CA PHE A 483 -22.80 -33.24 -0.15
C PHE A 483 -23.09 -33.25 1.34
N VAL A 484 -23.79 -32.21 1.79
CA VAL A 484 -24.15 -32.01 3.20
C VAL A 484 -25.47 -32.71 3.49
N ASP A 485 -25.60 -33.23 4.71
CA ASP A 485 -26.83 -33.88 5.16
C ASP A 485 -28.06 -32.95 5.00
N PRO A 486 -29.16 -33.39 4.35
CA PRO A 486 -30.40 -32.64 4.23
C PRO A 486 -30.98 -32.17 5.57
N GLU A 487 -30.87 -32.99 6.62
CA GLU A 487 -31.47 -32.77 7.93
C GLU A 487 -30.67 -31.77 8.78
N TYR A 488 -29.41 -31.51 8.41
CA TYR A 488 -28.55 -30.62 9.17
C TYR A 488 -28.97 -29.16 8.97
N GLU A 489 -29.17 -28.42 10.08
CA GLU A 489 -29.77 -27.07 10.06
C GLU A 489 -28.97 -26.06 9.22
N GLN A 490 -27.64 -26.14 9.26
CA GLN A 490 -26.75 -25.21 8.56
C GLN A 490 -25.80 -25.97 7.64
N VAL A 491 -25.65 -25.54 6.39
CA VAL A 491 -24.74 -26.21 5.44
C VAL A 491 -23.31 -26.30 6.00
N ILE A 492 -22.86 -25.29 6.73
CA ILE A 492 -21.60 -25.28 7.48
C ILE A 492 -21.84 -24.49 8.76
N ASP A 493 -21.67 -25.14 9.92
CA ASP A 493 -21.59 -24.43 11.20
C ASP A 493 -20.16 -23.93 11.39
N HIS A 494 -19.98 -22.62 11.17
CA HIS A 494 -18.68 -21.97 11.21
C HIS A 494 -18.61 -20.95 12.33
N LYS A 495 -17.81 -21.25 13.34
CA LYS A 495 -17.43 -20.28 14.37
C LYS A 495 -16.16 -19.54 13.93
N PRO A 496 -16.26 -18.24 13.58
CA PRO A 496 -15.16 -17.52 12.97
C PRO A 496 -14.01 -17.25 13.94
N GLU A 497 -12.83 -16.97 13.39
CA GLU A 497 -11.67 -16.55 14.16
C GLU A 497 -11.98 -15.24 14.89
N SER A 498 -11.73 -15.24 16.20
CA SER A 498 -11.94 -14.06 17.05
C SER A 498 -10.76 -13.87 17.98
N TRP A 499 -10.64 -12.65 18.51
CA TRP A 499 -9.60 -12.27 19.45
C TRP A 499 -10.17 -12.23 20.85
N THR A 500 -9.37 -12.67 21.81
CA THR A 500 -9.61 -12.42 23.23
C THR A 500 -8.41 -11.72 23.82
N PHE A 501 -8.67 -10.77 24.71
CA PHE A 501 -7.62 -10.11 25.47
C PHE A 501 -7.44 -10.89 26.77
N ASN A 502 -6.36 -11.64 26.86
CA ASN A 502 -5.99 -12.35 28.06
C ASN A 502 -4.82 -11.62 28.71
N PHE A 503 -5.12 -10.75 29.67
CA PHE A 503 -4.06 -10.09 30.42
C PHE A 503 -3.34 -11.13 31.28
N PRO A 504 -2.00 -11.22 31.20
CA PRO A 504 -1.26 -12.17 32.01
C PRO A 504 -1.58 -11.93 33.49
N LYS A 505 -2.05 -12.98 34.17
CA LYS A 505 -2.34 -12.91 35.60
C LYS A 505 -1.04 -12.60 36.35
N LEU A 506 -1.01 -11.47 37.04
CA LEU A 506 0.15 -11.06 37.86
C LEU A 506 0.30 -11.94 39.10
N LEU A 507 -0.84 -12.46 39.59
CA LEU A 507 -0.94 -13.35 40.73
C LEU A 507 -1.63 -14.64 40.28
N GLU A 508 -0.93 -15.77 40.40
CA GLU A 508 -1.50 -17.09 40.15
C GLU A 508 -1.78 -17.74 41.51
N LYS A 509 -3.05 -18.09 41.73
CA LYS A 509 -3.46 -18.87 42.91
C LYS A 509 -3.07 -20.31 42.64
N ARG A 510 -2.06 -20.82 43.35
CA ARG A 510 -1.70 -22.23 43.33
C ARG A 510 -2.39 -22.89 44.51
N VAL A 511 -3.18 -23.93 44.25
CA VAL A 511 -3.73 -24.78 45.30
C VAL A 511 -2.79 -25.97 45.39
N ASP A 512 -2.07 -26.06 46.50
CA ASP A 512 -1.19 -27.19 46.77
C ASP A 512 -2.04 -28.41 47.22
N GLU A 513 -1.43 -29.60 47.27
CA GLU A 513 -2.10 -30.89 47.53
C GLU A 513 -2.84 -30.94 48.88
N ASP A 514 -2.48 -30.04 49.81
CA ASP A 514 -3.11 -29.86 51.12
C ASP A 514 -4.26 -28.84 51.13
N ASP A 515 -4.81 -28.45 49.97
CA ASP A 515 -5.86 -27.41 49.80
C ASP A 515 -5.49 -26.00 50.30
N VAL A 516 -4.21 -25.76 50.61
CA VAL A 516 -3.71 -24.44 51.00
C VAL A 516 -3.49 -23.60 49.75
N ALA A 517 -4.27 -22.53 49.62
CA ALA A 517 -4.11 -21.57 48.53
C ALA A 517 -2.90 -20.64 48.77
N SER A 518 -1.82 -20.84 48.02
CA SER A 518 -0.67 -19.94 48.00
C SER A 518 -0.73 -19.01 46.77
N TRP A 519 -0.44 -17.72 46.98
CA TRP A 519 -0.36 -16.74 45.88
C TRP A 519 1.07 -16.68 45.37
N VAL A 520 1.29 -17.12 44.14
CA VAL A 520 2.62 -17.04 43.50
C VAL A 520 2.64 -15.84 42.56
N VAL A 521 3.58 -14.93 42.79
CA VAL A 521 3.81 -13.76 41.92
C VAL A 521 4.47 -14.24 40.63
N ASN A 522 3.85 -13.94 39.49
CA ASN A 522 4.45 -14.22 38.19
C ASN A 522 5.52 -13.15 37.88
N TRP A 523 6.72 -13.31 38.47
CA TRP A 523 7.82 -12.36 38.34
C TRP A 523 8.23 -12.11 36.88
N LYS A 524 8.00 -13.06 35.97
CA LYS A 524 8.25 -12.85 34.53
C LYS A 524 7.34 -11.79 33.93
N ALA A 525 6.06 -11.76 34.30
CA ALA A 525 5.13 -10.73 33.84
C ALA A 525 5.41 -9.39 34.52
N VAL A 526 5.69 -9.41 35.84
CA VAL A 526 5.90 -8.19 36.64
C VAL A 526 7.19 -7.46 36.29
N ILE A 527 8.30 -8.19 36.12
CA ILE A 527 9.62 -7.58 35.83
C ILE A 527 9.88 -7.52 34.33
N GLY A 528 9.43 -8.53 33.57
CA GLY A 528 9.72 -8.64 32.14
C GLY A 528 9.08 -7.53 31.31
N GLY A 529 7.87 -7.08 31.65
CA GLY A 529 7.20 -5.97 30.98
C GLY A 529 7.98 -4.65 31.09
N PRO A 530 8.20 -4.11 32.31
CA PRO A 530 8.96 -2.88 32.51
C PRO A 530 10.39 -2.93 31.96
N LEU A 531 11.09 -4.07 32.13
CA LEU A 531 12.44 -4.23 31.58
C LEU A 531 12.43 -4.16 30.05
N ALA A 532 11.47 -4.82 29.40
CA ALA A 532 11.35 -4.76 27.94
C ALA A 532 11.00 -3.34 27.46
N LEU A 533 10.12 -2.62 28.16
CA LEU A 533 9.83 -1.21 27.85
C LEU A 533 11.05 -0.31 28.02
N ALA A 534 11.85 -0.51 29.08
CA ALA A 534 13.10 0.21 29.29
C ALA A 534 14.12 -0.09 28.18
N THR A 535 14.24 -1.35 27.75
CA THR A 535 15.09 -1.70 26.60
C THR A 535 14.57 -1.07 25.31
N GLY A 536 13.25 -1.00 25.12
CA GLY A 536 12.62 -0.31 24.00
C GLY A 536 12.90 1.18 24.01
N TRP A 537 12.89 1.81 25.19
CA TRP A 537 13.26 3.21 25.36
C TRP A 537 14.72 3.44 24.98
N VAL A 538 15.64 2.67 25.55
CA VAL A 538 17.08 2.82 25.25
C VAL A 538 17.32 2.59 23.77
N PHE A 539 16.74 1.54 23.19
CA PHE A 539 16.85 1.25 21.77
C PHE A 539 16.27 2.36 20.89
N GLY A 540 15.09 2.89 21.22
CA GLY A 540 14.46 4.00 20.51
C GLY A 540 15.25 5.30 20.64
N SER A 541 15.89 5.54 21.79
CA SER A 541 16.76 6.70 21.96
C SER A 541 18.05 6.58 21.13
N LEU A 542 18.60 5.37 20.99
CA LEU A 542 19.83 5.13 20.22
C LEU A 542 19.59 5.11 18.70
N THR A 543 18.43 4.62 18.26
CA THR A 543 18.15 4.40 16.83
C THR A 543 17.25 5.46 16.21
N LEU A 544 16.31 6.01 16.99
CA LEU A 544 15.27 6.93 16.52
C LEU A 544 15.37 8.31 17.19
N ASP A 545 16.41 8.58 17.98
CA ASP A 545 16.53 9.79 18.82
C ASP A 545 15.27 10.07 19.68
N ASN A 546 14.45 9.04 19.93
CA ASN A 546 13.17 9.17 20.62
C ASN A 546 12.88 7.90 21.43
N GLY A 547 13.27 7.95 22.70
CA GLY A 547 13.05 6.85 23.65
C GLY A 547 11.58 6.46 23.81
N PRO A 548 10.65 7.39 24.07
CA PRO A 548 9.23 7.09 24.18
C PRO A 548 8.66 6.27 23.02
N LEU A 549 9.05 6.57 21.78
CA LEU A 549 8.55 5.83 20.61
C LEU A 549 9.08 4.39 20.56
N GLY A 550 10.35 4.17 20.89
CA GLY A 550 10.89 2.83 21.01
C GLY A 550 10.21 2.01 22.11
N ALA A 551 9.85 2.65 23.22
CA ALA A 551 9.07 2.01 24.29
C ALA A 551 7.66 1.62 23.80
N VAL A 552 6.98 2.48 23.05
CA VAL A 552 5.64 2.19 22.47
C VAL A 552 5.70 1.03 21.48
N LEU A 553 6.71 0.97 20.60
CA LEU A 553 6.87 -0.14 19.65
C LEU A 553 7.06 -1.49 20.36
N ILE A 554 7.89 -1.51 21.41
CA ILE A 554 8.05 -2.72 22.23
C ILE A 554 6.77 -3.04 23.01
N ALA A 555 6.06 -2.04 23.54
CA ALA A 555 4.78 -2.25 24.21
C ALA A 555 3.75 -2.91 23.28
N LEU A 556 3.64 -2.43 22.03
CA LEU A 556 2.77 -3.01 21.01
C LEU A 556 3.18 -4.45 20.67
N ALA A 557 4.48 -4.71 20.50
CA ALA A 557 4.98 -6.05 20.24
C ALA A 557 4.69 -7.02 21.40
N LEU A 558 4.89 -6.60 22.65
CA LEU A 558 4.58 -7.40 23.83
C LEU A 558 3.08 -7.64 23.99
N THR A 559 2.26 -6.61 23.77
CA THR A 559 0.79 -6.72 23.79
C THR A 559 0.34 -7.72 22.74
N TRP A 560 0.86 -7.60 21.52
CA TRP A 560 0.62 -8.55 20.43
C TRP A 560 1.02 -9.97 20.80
N MET A 561 2.19 -10.17 21.41
CA MET A 561 2.70 -11.50 21.74
C MET A 561 1.96 -12.15 22.90
N TYR A 562 1.75 -11.41 23.99
CA TYR A 562 1.35 -11.96 25.30
C TYR A 562 -0.08 -11.65 25.73
N VAL A 563 -0.69 -10.56 25.26
CA VAL A 563 -2.04 -10.15 25.70
C VAL A 563 -3.09 -10.59 24.70
N VAL A 564 -2.76 -10.49 23.42
CA VAL A 564 -3.69 -10.75 22.33
C VAL A 564 -3.63 -12.24 21.99
N GLU A 565 -4.57 -13.03 22.50
CA GLU A 565 -4.68 -14.47 22.22
C GLU A 565 -5.77 -14.71 21.19
N PRO A 566 -5.49 -15.52 20.14
CA PRO A 566 -6.53 -15.89 19.21
C PRO A 566 -7.42 -16.96 19.85
N ARG A 567 -8.74 -16.87 19.68
CA ARG A 567 -9.68 -17.88 20.15
C ARG A 567 -9.75 -19.01 19.14
N GLU A 568 -9.81 -20.25 19.62
CA GLU A 568 -10.01 -21.42 18.74
C GLU A 568 -11.29 -21.27 17.93
N SER A 569 -11.13 -21.36 16.61
CA SER A 569 -12.21 -21.43 15.63
C SER A 569 -12.38 -22.86 15.16
N TRP A 570 -13.58 -23.18 14.70
CA TRP A 570 -13.90 -24.48 14.13
C TRP A 570 -14.96 -24.30 13.06
N ALA A 571 -14.89 -25.16 12.06
CA ALA A 571 -15.93 -25.32 11.07
C ALA A 571 -16.35 -26.78 11.09
N TYR A 572 -17.65 -27.01 11.19
CA TYR A 572 -18.21 -28.34 11.21
C TYR A 572 -19.22 -28.47 10.08
N THR A 573 -19.19 -29.61 9.41
CA THR A 573 -20.19 -29.99 8.42
C THR A 573 -20.46 -31.48 8.57
N GLU A 574 -21.73 -31.85 8.55
CA GLU A 574 -22.15 -33.23 8.55
C GLU A 574 -22.32 -33.66 7.09
N LEU A 575 -21.52 -34.63 6.65
CA LEU A 575 -21.63 -35.15 5.30
C LEU A 575 -22.81 -36.11 5.25
N SER A 576 -23.57 -36.04 4.14
CA SER A 576 -24.71 -36.94 3.92
C SER A 576 -24.31 -38.42 4.09
N PRO A 577 -25.21 -39.30 4.57
CA PRO A 577 -24.93 -40.74 4.62
C PRO A 577 -24.69 -41.34 3.22
N ILE A 578 -23.86 -42.38 3.14
CA ILE A 578 -23.32 -43.05 1.91
C ILE A 578 -24.38 -43.43 0.85
N HIS A 579 -25.67 -43.49 1.21
CA HIS A 579 -26.73 -43.90 0.29
C HIS A 579 -27.12 -42.85 -0.78
N TYR A 580 -26.58 -41.63 -0.69
CA TYR A 580 -26.79 -40.59 -1.71
C TYR A 580 -26.01 -40.81 -3.01
N ASP A 581 -25.02 -41.71 -3.05
CA ASP A 581 -24.20 -41.96 -4.23
C ASP A 581 -25.02 -42.22 -5.49
N ARG A 582 -26.14 -42.96 -5.39
CA ARG A 582 -27.01 -43.24 -6.55
C ARG A 582 -27.78 -42.02 -7.01
N VAL A 583 -28.26 -41.18 -6.09
CA VAL A 583 -28.99 -39.96 -6.45
C VAL A 583 -28.02 -38.95 -7.06
N VAL A 584 -26.82 -38.83 -6.49
CA VAL A 584 -25.75 -38.00 -7.02
C VAL A 584 -25.28 -38.49 -8.38
N GLU A 585 -25.14 -39.80 -8.61
CA GLU A 585 -24.80 -40.36 -9.92
C GLU A 585 -25.88 -40.07 -10.97
N VAL A 586 -27.16 -40.16 -10.60
CA VAL A 586 -28.28 -39.80 -11.50
C VAL A 586 -28.31 -38.29 -11.78
N VAL A 587 -28.11 -37.45 -10.76
CA VAL A 587 -28.04 -36.00 -10.93
C VAL A 587 -26.80 -35.59 -11.71
N MET A 588 -25.65 -36.23 -11.49
CA MET A 588 -24.40 -35.97 -12.20
C MET A 588 -24.41 -36.50 -13.62
N SER A 589 -25.08 -37.62 -13.91
CA SER A 589 -25.27 -38.09 -15.29
C SER A 589 -26.24 -37.18 -16.06
N HIS A 590 -27.26 -36.64 -15.40
CA HIS A 590 -28.12 -35.61 -16.00
C HIS A 590 -27.42 -34.25 -16.09
N ALA A 591 -26.60 -33.89 -15.11
CA ALA A 591 -25.83 -32.64 -15.09
C ALA A 591 -24.64 -32.69 -16.05
N SER A 592 -24.04 -33.86 -16.29
CA SER A 592 -23.01 -34.05 -17.32
C SER A 592 -23.62 -34.01 -18.72
N ALA A 593 -24.83 -34.57 -18.88
CA ALA A 593 -25.64 -34.34 -20.07
C ALA A 593 -26.00 -32.86 -20.25
N LEU A 594 -26.28 -32.11 -19.17
CA LEU A 594 -26.48 -30.64 -19.18
C LEU A 594 -25.16 -29.84 -19.27
N SER A 595 -24.02 -30.43 -18.95
CA SER A 595 -22.68 -29.86 -19.10
C SER A 595 -22.12 -30.13 -20.50
N GLU A 596 -22.58 -31.15 -21.22
CA GLU A 596 -22.51 -31.16 -22.68
C GLU A 596 -23.39 -30.04 -23.28
N VAL A 597 -24.43 -29.59 -22.57
CA VAL A 597 -25.13 -28.31 -22.82
C VAL A 597 -24.36 -27.10 -22.28
N SER A 598 -23.12 -27.24 -21.77
CA SER A 598 -22.16 -26.11 -21.67
C SER A 598 -21.72 -25.57 -23.03
N SER A 599 -22.20 -26.19 -24.11
CA SER A 599 -22.44 -25.50 -25.37
C SER A 599 -23.56 -24.45 -25.30
N LEU A 600 -23.99 -23.95 -24.14
CA LEU A 600 -24.86 -22.78 -24.08
C LEU A 600 -24.14 -21.56 -24.70
N GLU A 601 -22.82 -21.46 -24.52
CA GLU A 601 -21.96 -20.50 -25.22
C GLU A 601 -21.84 -20.82 -26.72
N ASP A 602 -21.74 -22.10 -27.12
CA ASP A 602 -21.66 -22.52 -28.54
C ASP A 602 -23.01 -22.45 -29.27
N SER A 603 -24.12 -22.66 -28.58
CA SER A 603 -25.50 -22.53 -29.07
C SER A 603 -25.94 -21.08 -29.06
N TRP A 604 -25.47 -20.28 -28.09
CA TRP A 604 -25.58 -18.82 -28.13
C TRP A 604 -24.73 -18.24 -29.26
N ASN A 605 -23.47 -18.65 -29.42
CA ASN A 605 -22.62 -18.24 -30.54
C ASN A 605 -23.18 -18.75 -31.87
N GLY A 606 -23.77 -19.94 -31.91
CA GLY A 606 -24.49 -20.48 -33.07
C GLY A 606 -25.74 -19.69 -33.39
N TRP A 607 -26.54 -19.32 -32.38
CA TRP A 607 -27.73 -18.50 -32.51
C TRP A 607 -27.38 -17.07 -32.95
N VAL A 608 -26.39 -16.42 -32.32
CA VAL A 608 -25.86 -15.11 -32.70
C VAL A 608 -25.29 -15.15 -34.13
N ASN A 609 -24.56 -16.21 -34.52
CA ASN A 609 -24.10 -16.37 -35.90
C ASN A 609 -25.27 -16.59 -36.88
N SER A 610 -26.32 -17.31 -36.47
CA SER A 610 -27.51 -17.50 -37.29
C SER A 610 -28.31 -16.20 -37.43
N GLU A 611 -28.37 -15.38 -36.38
CA GLU A 611 -29.14 -14.15 -36.35
C GLU A 611 -28.40 -13.00 -37.02
N THR A 612 -27.06 -12.99 -36.96
CA THR A 612 -26.22 -12.11 -37.79
C THR A 612 -26.27 -12.50 -39.26
N LYS A 613 -26.27 -13.80 -39.61
CA LYS A 613 -26.54 -14.27 -40.98
C LYS A 613 -27.94 -13.88 -41.44
N ARG A 614 -28.98 -14.07 -40.63
CA ARG A 614 -30.36 -13.65 -40.95
C ARG A 614 -30.51 -12.15 -41.07
N ARG A 615 -29.80 -11.34 -40.27
CA ARG A 615 -29.78 -9.88 -40.40
C ARG A 615 -29.03 -9.44 -41.65
N ALA A 616 -27.91 -10.07 -41.98
CA ALA A 616 -27.19 -9.83 -43.22
C ALA A 616 -28.02 -10.22 -44.45
N GLU A 617 -28.76 -11.33 -44.37
CA GLU A 617 -29.65 -11.80 -45.43
C GLU A 617 -30.91 -10.94 -45.55
N ARG A 618 -31.51 -10.49 -44.44
CA ARG A 618 -32.58 -9.48 -44.46
C ARG A 618 -32.10 -8.15 -45.03
N ARG A 619 -30.86 -7.72 -44.74
CA ARG A 619 -30.26 -6.54 -45.39
C ARG A 619 -30.04 -6.76 -46.88
N ARG A 620 -29.54 -7.92 -47.31
CA ARG A 620 -29.43 -8.26 -48.73
C ARG A 620 -30.78 -8.31 -49.44
N LEU A 621 -31.81 -8.84 -48.80
CA LEU A 621 -33.18 -8.86 -49.35
C LEU A 621 -33.83 -7.48 -49.34
N ALA A 622 -33.55 -6.64 -48.34
CA ALA A 622 -33.98 -5.26 -48.29
C ALA A 622 -33.28 -4.41 -49.36
N ASP A 623 -31.96 -4.59 -49.53
CA ASP A 623 -31.18 -3.93 -50.58
C ASP A 623 -31.63 -4.39 -51.96
N ALA A 624 -31.87 -5.70 -52.17
CA ALA A 624 -32.43 -6.22 -53.41
C ALA A 624 -33.83 -5.65 -53.69
N LYS A 625 -34.70 -5.54 -52.68
CA LYS A 625 -36.01 -4.87 -52.83
C LYS A 625 -35.88 -3.37 -53.09
N SER A 626 -34.92 -2.71 -52.46
CA SER A 626 -34.67 -1.28 -52.68
C SER A 626 -34.13 -1.03 -54.09
N LYS A 627 -33.30 -1.95 -54.60
CA LYS A 627 -32.75 -1.90 -55.94
C LYS A 627 -33.83 -2.17 -56.98
N THR A 628 -34.69 -3.16 -56.78
CA THR A 628 -35.83 -3.39 -57.69
C THR A 628 -36.88 -2.28 -57.64
N GLN A 629 -37.11 -1.64 -56.48
CA GLN A 629 -38.01 -0.48 -56.39
C GLN A 629 -37.39 0.78 -57.00
N SER A 630 -36.09 1.03 -56.81
CA SER A 630 -35.41 2.17 -57.44
C SER A 630 -35.24 1.98 -58.94
N GLU A 631 -35.02 0.75 -59.41
CA GLU A 631 -34.96 0.43 -60.85
C GLU A 631 -36.35 0.53 -61.50
N ALA A 632 -37.42 0.11 -60.81
CA ALA A 632 -38.81 0.35 -61.27
C ALA A 632 -39.18 1.84 -61.29
N ILE A 633 -38.78 2.62 -60.26
CA ILE A 633 -39.00 4.08 -60.24
C ILE A 633 -38.15 4.77 -61.32
N ASN A 634 -36.93 4.31 -61.56
CA ASN A 634 -36.04 4.88 -62.57
C ASN A 634 -36.50 4.53 -63.99
N GLU A 635 -37.03 3.32 -64.22
CA GLU A 635 -37.73 2.99 -65.48
C GLU A 635 -39.01 3.80 -65.66
N GLU A 636 -39.79 4.03 -64.60
CA GLU A 636 -40.99 4.88 -64.69
C GLU A 636 -40.64 6.34 -65.02
N PHE A 637 -39.58 6.89 -64.43
CA PHE A 637 -39.10 8.24 -64.74
C PHE A 637 -38.49 8.33 -66.14
N LEU A 638 -37.63 7.37 -66.54
CA LEU A 638 -36.96 7.38 -67.85
C LEU A 638 -37.90 6.99 -69.00
N ALA A 639 -38.94 6.19 -68.76
CA ALA A 639 -39.99 5.92 -69.74
C ALA A 639 -40.96 7.12 -69.90
N SER A 640 -41.03 8.02 -68.91
CA SER A 640 -41.81 9.26 -69.01
C SER A 640 -41.09 10.40 -69.73
N GLU A 641 -39.78 10.28 -69.98
CA GLU A 641 -38.93 11.34 -70.54
C GLU A 641 -38.30 10.98 -71.90
N SER A 642 -38.80 9.94 -72.58
CA SER A 642 -38.31 9.51 -73.90
C SER A 642 -39.37 9.53 -75.01
N ASN A 643 -40.30 10.48 -74.95
CA ASN A 643 -41.09 10.95 -76.09
C ASN A 643 -40.74 12.41 -76.38
N GLU A 644 -39.63 12.64 -77.06
CA GLU A 644 -39.38 13.76 -77.98
C GLU A 644 -37.95 13.61 -78.53
N GLU A 645 -37.85 13.36 -79.85
CA GLU A 645 -36.84 13.86 -80.81
C GLU A 645 -35.34 13.80 -80.45
N GLU A 646 -34.36 13.54 -81.33
CA GLU A 646 -34.18 13.12 -82.72
C GLU A 646 -32.63 13.04 -82.86
N ASP A 647 -32.13 12.21 -83.78
CA ASP A 647 -30.83 12.31 -84.49
C ASP A 647 -29.59 12.96 -83.82
N PHE A 648 -28.57 12.15 -83.46
CA PHE A 648 -27.19 12.34 -83.95
C PHE A 648 -26.20 11.21 -83.55
N ASN A 649 -25.47 10.69 -84.54
CA ASN A 649 -24.11 10.10 -84.55
C ASN A 649 -23.66 9.16 -83.41
N ALA A 650 -23.42 7.87 -83.68
CA ALA A 650 -22.21 7.31 -84.31
C ALA A 650 -21.05 7.01 -83.35
N ASP A 651 -20.68 5.72 -83.35
CA ASP A 651 -19.32 5.20 -83.32
C ASP A 651 -18.51 5.33 -82.00
N SER A 652 -18.40 4.24 -81.23
CA SER A 652 -17.10 3.58 -81.00
C SER A 652 -17.22 2.37 -80.06
N ARG A 653 -16.86 1.22 -80.64
CA ARG A 653 -16.33 0.05 -79.93
C ARG A 653 -15.00 0.43 -79.27
N SER A 654 -14.69 -0.09 -78.08
CA SER A 654 -13.51 -0.96 -77.88
C SER A 654 -13.17 -1.24 -76.42
N ARG A 655 -12.85 -2.53 -76.18
CA ARG A 655 -11.75 -3.09 -75.38
C ARG A 655 -11.83 -2.98 -73.85
N ASP A 656 -11.91 -4.12 -73.17
CA ASP A 656 -10.80 -5.05 -72.83
C ASP A 656 -9.76 -4.39 -71.93
N VAL A 657 -9.47 -5.01 -70.78
CA VAL A 657 -8.12 -5.48 -70.41
C VAL A 657 -8.16 -6.24 -69.08
N HIS A 658 -7.79 -7.51 -69.21
CA HIS A 658 -7.08 -8.40 -68.28
C HIS A 658 -6.16 -7.77 -67.21
N GLN A 659 -6.12 -8.39 -66.02
CA GLN A 659 -4.93 -8.79 -65.23
C GLN A 659 -5.44 -9.43 -63.93
N ASP A 660 -5.34 -10.73 -63.65
CA ASP A 660 -4.23 -11.69 -63.59
C ASP A 660 -3.21 -11.46 -62.45
N ASP A 661 -2.83 -12.60 -61.86
CA ASP A 661 -1.82 -12.88 -60.82
C ASP A 661 -2.08 -12.39 -59.38
N GLY A 662 -1.89 -13.18 -58.31
CA GLY A 662 -1.21 -14.46 -58.14
C GLY A 662 -0.32 -14.44 -56.90
N ARG A 663 -0.33 -15.54 -56.10
CA ARG A 663 0.57 -15.90 -54.98
C ARG A 663 0.51 -15.01 -53.73
N GLY A 664 0.54 -15.51 -52.49
CA GLY A 664 1.04 -16.76 -51.94
C GLY A 664 2.11 -16.42 -50.88
N GLY A 665 2.05 -17.03 -49.68
CA GLY A 665 3.20 -17.00 -48.76
C GLY A 665 2.89 -16.96 -47.26
N ARG A 666 2.95 -18.15 -46.65
CA ARG A 666 3.33 -18.49 -45.27
C ARG A 666 3.91 -17.39 -44.37
N ARG A 667 3.41 -17.33 -43.13
CA ARG A 667 4.18 -17.66 -41.92
C ARG A 667 3.28 -18.31 -40.90
#